data_AF-A0A932BEH3-F1
#
_entry.id   AF-A0A932BEH3-F1
#
_cell.length_a   1.000
_cell.length_b   1.000
_cell.length_c   1.000
_cell.angle_alpha   90.00
_cell.angle_beta   90.00
_cell.angle_gamma   90.00
#
_symmetry.space_group_name_H-M   'P 1'
#
loop_
_entity.id
_entity.type
_entity.pdbx_description
1 polymer ?
#
loop_
_entity_poly.entity_id
_entity_poly.type
_entity_poly.pdbx_seq_one_letter_code
_entity_poly.pdbx_strand_id
1 'polypeptide(L)'
;MDLQFQTLRAAIARDHRLEEAEAVRRLRAAQPDDAASRRITARALALAGQVRAAPIEPLSAESFLRHYGLSTREGVALMCLAEALLRVPDAETADALLREKLAGGRWAAGEDPGSWLANAADWALMLTGTLARWHDAADEDPAAQLKRAVARLGEPVVRGAVRQAMRILAEQFVLAESIEEAVERGKARAPYRFSYDMLGDSSRTGEDAGRYFESYARAIRVVAASSRPGRDFERDGVSVKLSALHPRFEEAKRARVFAELLPRLRSLARLARDGGIGITIDAEESERLELTLDLFEALARDPALDGWNGLGLAVQAYQKRAPAVCEWLIALARDARRRVPVRLVKGAYWDGEVKRAQQLGMADYPVFTRKAATDLCYTACAARLLEAADAVYPAFASHNCRGVATVLELAGERAEFEFQRLLGMGGALYEALLAERTVACRVYAPVGSFTDLLPYLVRRLLENGANTSFVHQIADPAVALEALVADPLGLLPEPYAPEPRIPLPRRLIPDRELCLGLDLSRRDVLAALRERVAADRHATAAVKPISPAALESALARAARAFESWSRTPVAERAAILERAARDFEARMTELVSLIVREGRRTFADAVSEVREAADFCRYYALEARAKFGRPLALPGPAGESNALALHGRGVFACVSPWNFPLSIFAGQVAAALAAGNA
;
A
#
# COMPACT_ATOMS: atom_id res chain seq x y z
N MET A 1 8.50 6.04 33.92
CA MET A 1 8.74 5.19 32.74
C MET A 1 7.44 5.03 31.94
N ASP A 2 6.34 4.60 32.59
CA ASP A 2 5.02 4.44 31.94
C ASP A 2 4.47 5.69 31.25
N LEU A 3 4.60 6.88 31.84
CA LEU A 3 4.12 8.13 31.23
C LEU A 3 4.86 8.48 29.92
N GLN A 4 6.16 8.17 29.84
CA GLN A 4 6.96 8.39 28.63
C GLN A 4 6.50 7.44 27.51
N PHE A 5 6.29 6.15 27.84
CA PHE A 5 5.76 5.18 26.88
C PHE A 5 4.38 5.56 26.36
N GLN A 6 3.48 5.96 27.25
CA GLN A 6 2.14 6.43 26.88
C GLN A 6 2.22 7.66 25.96
N THR A 7 3.12 8.60 26.25
CA THR A 7 3.34 9.79 25.42
C THR A 7 3.83 9.41 24.01
N LEU A 8 4.76 8.46 23.90
CA LEU A 8 5.27 7.98 22.62
C LEU A 8 4.19 7.23 21.81
N ARG A 9 3.39 6.38 22.47
CA ARG A 9 2.25 5.71 21.81
C ARG A 9 1.19 6.71 21.35
N ALA A 10 0.91 7.75 22.14
CA ALA A 10 0.01 8.83 21.75
C ALA A 10 0.55 9.62 20.54
N ALA A 11 1.86 9.86 20.48
CA ALA A 11 2.49 10.50 19.33
C ALA A 11 2.34 9.66 18.04
N ILE A 12 2.54 8.33 18.13
CA ILE A 12 2.35 7.40 17.00
C ILE A 12 0.91 7.45 16.47
N ALA A 13 -0.07 7.43 17.37
CA ALA A 13 -1.50 7.49 17.00
C ALA A 13 -1.88 8.86 16.40
N ARG A 14 -1.39 9.95 16.99
CA ARG A 14 -1.60 11.32 16.50
C ARG A 14 -1.02 11.51 15.10
N ASP A 15 0.20 11.02 14.86
CA ASP A 15 0.93 11.26 13.61
C ASP A 15 0.51 10.28 12.49
N HIS A 16 -0.47 9.40 12.72
CA HIS A 16 -0.98 8.44 11.73
C HIS A 16 -1.46 9.11 10.44
N ARG A 17 -2.13 10.28 10.51
CA ARG A 17 -2.62 11.07 9.36
C ARG A 17 -2.32 12.56 9.56
N LEU A 18 -1.12 12.85 10.07
CA LEU A 18 -0.65 14.23 10.20
C LEU A 18 -0.71 14.95 8.84
N GLU A 19 -0.97 16.25 8.83
CA GLU A 19 -0.88 17.04 7.61
C GLU A 19 0.53 16.91 7.01
N GLU A 20 0.63 16.62 5.70
CA GLU A 20 1.93 16.33 5.09
C GLU A 20 2.90 17.52 5.15
N ALA A 21 2.41 18.76 5.03
CA ALA A 21 3.23 19.96 5.15
C ALA A 21 3.85 20.11 6.55
N GLU A 22 3.06 19.82 7.59
CA GLU A 22 3.54 19.80 8.97
C GLU A 22 4.57 18.68 9.20
N ALA A 23 4.33 17.49 8.64
CA ALA A 23 5.29 16.38 8.71
C ALA A 23 6.62 16.76 8.04
N VAL A 24 6.59 17.33 6.85
CA VAL A 24 7.80 17.75 6.11
C VAL A 24 8.54 18.87 6.85
N ARG A 25 7.82 19.84 7.42
CA ARG A 25 8.44 20.91 8.23
C ARG A 25 9.26 20.35 9.40
N ARG A 26 8.73 19.33 10.10
CA ARG A 26 9.46 18.63 11.18
C ARG A 26 10.70 17.89 10.64
N LEU A 27 10.59 17.28 9.46
CA LEU A 27 11.70 16.55 8.84
C LEU A 27 12.82 17.45 8.32
N ARG A 28 12.52 18.65 7.80
CA ARG A 28 13.54 19.60 7.31
C ARG A 28 14.58 19.94 8.39
N ALA A 29 14.17 20.03 9.64
CA ALA A 29 15.07 20.32 10.76
C ALA A 29 16.06 19.18 11.10
N ALA A 30 15.80 17.97 10.61
CA ALA A 30 16.61 16.77 10.86
C ALA A 30 17.46 16.34 9.65
N GLN A 31 17.61 17.21 8.64
CA GLN A 31 18.38 16.90 7.44
C GLN A 31 19.86 17.28 7.59
N PRO A 32 20.78 16.60 6.89
CA PRO A 32 22.19 16.97 6.84
C PRO A 32 22.40 18.41 6.35
N ASP A 33 23.46 19.06 6.83
CA ASP A 33 23.87 20.37 6.33
C ASP A 33 24.39 20.32 4.87
N ASP A 34 24.58 21.48 4.25
CA ASP A 34 25.04 21.58 2.86
C ASP A 34 26.39 20.90 2.62
N ALA A 35 27.29 20.90 3.61
CA ALA A 35 28.61 20.30 3.47
C ALA A 35 28.52 18.77 3.46
N ALA A 36 27.73 18.19 4.37
CA ALA A 36 27.40 16.78 4.39
C ALA A 36 26.64 16.37 3.13
N SER A 37 25.63 17.16 2.71
CA SER A 37 24.87 16.87 1.50
C SER A 37 25.75 16.79 0.25
N ARG A 38 26.73 17.71 0.09
CA ARG A 38 27.71 17.64 -1.01
C ARG A 38 28.56 16.37 -0.97
N ARG A 39 29.04 15.94 0.20
CA ARG A 39 29.81 14.68 0.35
C ARG A 39 28.95 13.47 0.02
N ILE A 40 27.69 13.46 0.46
CA ILE A 40 26.73 12.41 0.13
C ILE A 40 26.51 12.37 -1.39
N THR A 41 26.36 13.52 -2.06
CA THR A 41 26.11 13.58 -3.51
C THR A 41 27.30 13.02 -4.27
N ALA A 42 28.52 13.43 -3.92
CA ALA A 42 29.74 12.93 -4.54
C ALA A 42 29.87 11.40 -4.39
N ARG A 43 29.62 10.87 -3.20
CA ARG A 43 29.65 9.41 -2.95
C ARG A 43 28.55 8.68 -3.71
N ALA A 44 27.34 9.23 -3.73
CA ALA A 44 26.21 8.64 -4.43
C ALA A 44 26.45 8.60 -5.95
N LEU A 45 27.05 9.66 -6.53
CA LEU A 45 27.46 9.71 -7.93
C LEU A 45 28.50 8.62 -8.26
N ALA A 46 29.51 8.47 -7.41
CA ALA A 46 30.54 7.44 -7.61
C ALA A 46 29.92 6.02 -7.61
N LEU A 47 29.09 5.72 -6.61
CA LEU A 47 28.36 4.43 -6.54
C LEU A 47 27.45 4.25 -7.75
N ALA A 48 26.69 5.26 -8.14
CA ALA A 48 25.75 5.16 -9.26
C ALA A 48 26.48 4.97 -10.61
N GLY A 49 27.65 5.60 -10.77
CA GLY A 49 28.53 5.39 -11.93
C GLY A 49 29.04 3.95 -12.02
N GLN A 50 29.48 3.38 -10.89
CA GLN A 50 29.91 1.98 -10.82
C GLN A 50 28.75 1.01 -11.12
N VAL A 51 27.57 1.27 -10.56
CA VAL A 51 26.37 0.45 -10.81
C VAL A 51 25.96 0.48 -12.28
N ARG A 52 25.97 1.66 -12.92
CA ARG A 52 25.63 1.79 -14.34
C ARG A 52 26.67 1.16 -15.27
N ALA A 53 27.94 1.15 -14.87
CA ALA A 53 29.02 0.52 -15.62
C ALA A 53 29.08 -1.01 -15.44
N ALA A 54 28.38 -1.56 -14.43
CA ALA A 54 28.38 -2.99 -14.17
C ALA A 54 27.73 -3.76 -15.34
N PRO A 55 28.32 -4.89 -15.77
CA PRO A 55 27.72 -5.70 -16.83
C PRO A 55 26.34 -6.20 -16.38
N ILE A 56 25.35 -6.06 -17.26
CA ILE A 56 24.04 -6.67 -17.06
C ILE A 56 24.24 -8.19 -17.14
N GLU A 57 24.06 -8.90 -16.03
CA GLU A 57 24.09 -10.36 -16.05
C GLU A 57 23.02 -10.87 -17.04
N PRO A 58 23.40 -11.62 -18.08
CA PRO A 58 22.42 -12.17 -19.01
C PRO A 58 21.51 -13.11 -18.24
N LEU A 59 20.20 -12.92 -18.38
CA LEU A 59 19.25 -13.99 -18.08
C LEU A 59 19.64 -15.24 -18.88
N SER A 60 19.19 -16.42 -18.43
CA SER A 60 19.12 -17.63 -19.29
C SER A 60 18.17 -17.45 -20.50
N ALA A 61 17.69 -16.22 -20.74
CA ALA A 61 16.91 -15.71 -21.84
C ALA A 61 17.33 -16.26 -23.21
N GLU A 62 18.63 -16.30 -23.54
CA GLU A 62 19.06 -16.88 -24.82
C GLU A 62 18.78 -18.39 -24.91
N SER A 63 18.93 -19.12 -23.80
CA SER A 63 18.57 -20.53 -23.73
C SER A 63 17.05 -20.73 -23.84
N PHE A 64 16.27 -19.83 -23.22
CA PHE A 64 14.80 -19.80 -23.33
C PHE A 64 14.30 -19.54 -24.76
N LEU A 65 14.85 -18.51 -25.42
CA LEU A 65 14.51 -18.20 -26.82
C LEU A 65 14.86 -19.35 -27.75
N ARG A 66 16.03 -19.97 -27.57
CA ARG A 66 16.46 -21.15 -28.36
C ARG A 66 15.60 -22.37 -28.10
N HIS A 67 15.19 -22.63 -26.85
CA HIS A 67 14.37 -23.80 -26.49
C HIS A 67 13.01 -23.81 -27.19
N TYR A 68 12.36 -22.65 -27.30
CA TYR A 68 11.04 -22.51 -27.95
C TYR A 68 11.11 -22.03 -29.41
N GLY A 69 12.31 -21.85 -29.97
CA GLY A 69 12.49 -21.33 -31.32
C GLY A 69 11.85 -19.95 -31.53
N LEU A 70 11.95 -19.09 -30.52
CA LEU A 70 11.36 -17.75 -30.49
C LEU A 70 12.36 -16.73 -31.00
N SER A 71 11.89 -15.82 -31.85
CA SER A 71 12.60 -14.57 -32.10
C SER A 71 12.66 -13.73 -30.83
N THR A 72 13.61 -12.81 -30.77
CA THR A 72 13.68 -11.81 -29.69
C THR A 72 12.36 -11.07 -29.48
N ARG A 73 11.66 -10.70 -30.57
CA ARG A 73 10.39 -9.97 -30.49
C ARG A 73 9.26 -10.82 -29.91
N GLU A 74 9.15 -12.08 -30.32
CA GLU A 74 8.20 -13.03 -29.71
C GLU A 74 8.52 -13.25 -28.23
N GLY A 75 9.80 -13.32 -27.87
CA GLY A 75 10.27 -13.37 -26.49
C GLY A 75 9.82 -12.18 -25.65
N VAL A 76 10.01 -10.95 -26.14
CA VAL A 76 9.58 -9.73 -25.44
C VAL A 76 8.07 -9.74 -25.19
N ALA A 77 7.26 -10.05 -26.21
CA ALA A 77 5.81 -10.10 -26.09
C ALA A 77 5.35 -11.17 -25.08
N LEU A 78 6.01 -12.34 -25.07
CA LEU A 78 5.76 -13.40 -24.10
C LEU A 78 6.10 -13.00 -22.67
N MET A 79 7.21 -12.28 -22.48
CA MET A 79 7.62 -11.79 -21.16
C MET A 79 6.65 -10.71 -20.64
N CYS A 80 6.17 -9.81 -21.51
CA CYS A 80 5.14 -8.82 -21.16
C CYS A 80 3.82 -9.50 -20.77
N LEU A 81 3.41 -10.54 -21.50
CA LEU A 81 2.22 -11.32 -21.17
C LEU A 81 2.41 -12.10 -19.86
N ALA A 82 3.56 -12.73 -19.66
CA ALA A 82 3.91 -13.41 -18.41
C ALA A 82 3.83 -12.43 -17.23
N GLU A 83 4.41 -11.24 -17.36
CA GLU A 83 4.36 -10.18 -16.36
C GLU A 83 2.91 -9.73 -16.07
N ALA A 84 2.10 -9.50 -17.10
CA ALA A 84 0.70 -9.10 -16.93
C ALA A 84 -0.14 -10.20 -16.25
N LEU A 85 0.11 -11.46 -16.57
CA LEU A 85 -0.56 -12.60 -15.93
C LEU A 85 -0.09 -12.83 -14.50
N LEU A 86 1.16 -12.53 -14.19
CA LEU A 86 1.64 -12.52 -12.81
C LEU A 86 0.84 -11.53 -11.95
N ARG A 87 0.28 -10.45 -12.54
CA ARG A 87 -0.60 -9.48 -11.84
C ARG A 87 -1.97 -10.03 -11.47
N VAL A 88 -2.34 -11.21 -11.96
CA VAL A 88 -3.58 -11.91 -11.60
C VAL A 88 -3.33 -12.75 -10.33
N PRO A 89 -4.00 -12.46 -9.20
CA PRO A 89 -3.69 -13.10 -7.92
C PRO A 89 -3.94 -14.61 -7.83
N ASP A 90 -4.85 -15.11 -8.67
CA ASP A 90 -5.29 -16.51 -8.67
C ASP A 90 -4.73 -17.25 -9.89
N ALA A 91 -4.06 -18.38 -9.65
CA ALA A 91 -3.39 -19.15 -10.69
C ALA A 91 -4.39 -19.81 -11.67
N GLU A 92 -5.56 -20.23 -11.18
CA GLU A 92 -6.61 -20.80 -12.04
C GLU A 92 -7.20 -19.73 -12.95
N THR A 93 -7.48 -18.54 -12.41
CA THR A 93 -7.95 -17.37 -13.17
C THR A 93 -6.89 -16.90 -14.17
N ALA A 94 -5.60 -16.90 -13.80
CA ALA A 94 -4.52 -16.57 -14.72
C ALA A 94 -4.42 -17.57 -15.89
N ASP A 95 -4.53 -18.88 -15.62
CA ASP A 95 -4.54 -19.91 -16.68
C ASP A 95 -5.80 -19.85 -17.55
N ALA A 96 -6.96 -19.59 -16.94
CA ALA A 96 -8.22 -19.39 -17.67
C ALA A 96 -8.16 -18.15 -18.56
N LEU A 97 -7.65 -17.03 -18.05
CA LEU A 97 -7.47 -15.79 -18.80
C LEU A 97 -6.45 -15.97 -19.93
N LEU A 98 -5.32 -16.64 -19.67
CA LEU A 98 -4.33 -16.97 -20.69
C LEU A 98 -4.95 -17.80 -21.82
N ARG A 99 -5.73 -18.83 -21.47
CA ARG A 99 -6.44 -19.68 -22.44
C ARG A 99 -7.45 -18.88 -23.26
N GLU A 100 -8.26 -18.04 -22.61
CA GLU A 100 -9.24 -17.19 -23.28
C GLU A 100 -8.58 -16.20 -24.25
N LYS A 101 -7.48 -15.56 -23.84
CA LYS A 101 -6.75 -14.59 -24.67
C LYS A 101 -6.05 -15.25 -25.86
N LEU A 102 -5.41 -16.40 -25.65
CA LEU A 102 -4.75 -17.16 -26.70
C LEU A 102 -5.76 -17.73 -27.72
N ALA A 103 -6.91 -18.26 -27.27
CA ALA A 103 -7.92 -18.84 -28.14
C ALA A 103 -8.82 -17.79 -28.82
N GLY A 104 -9.16 -16.70 -28.13
CA GLY A 104 -10.14 -15.72 -28.58
C GLY A 104 -9.57 -14.53 -29.37
N GLY A 105 -8.25 -14.32 -29.37
CA GLY A 105 -7.58 -13.26 -30.14
C GLY A 105 -7.97 -11.82 -29.77
N ARG A 106 -8.72 -11.63 -28.66
CA ARG A 106 -9.25 -10.35 -28.16
C ARG A 106 -8.28 -9.72 -27.14
N TRP A 107 -7.20 -9.16 -27.66
CA TRP A 107 -6.14 -8.52 -26.87
C TRP A 107 -6.47 -7.07 -26.46
N ALA A 108 -7.38 -6.39 -27.17
CA ALA A 108 -7.63 -4.94 -27.05
C ALA A 108 -8.90 -4.53 -26.27
N ALA A 109 -9.56 -5.42 -25.52
CA ALA A 109 -10.85 -5.14 -24.89
C ALA A 109 -10.74 -4.50 -23.48
N GLY A 110 -9.95 -3.43 -23.34
CA GLY A 110 -9.84 -2.61 -22.14
C GLY A 110 -9.42 -1.18 -22.50
N GLU A 111 -9.72 -0.19 -21.66
CA GLU A 111 -9.60 1.26 -21.94
C GLU A 111 -8.18 1.78 -22.26
N ASP A 112 -7.15 0.92 -22.26
CA ASP A 112 -5.80 1.32 -22.69
C ASP A 112 -5.05 0.16 -23.39
N PRO A 113 -5.03 0.09 -24.74
CA PRO A 113 -4.40 -1.00 -25.48
C PRO A 113 -2.87 -1.12 -25.28
N GLY A 114 -2.21 -0.16 -24.64
CA GLY A 114 -0.76 -0.16 -24.37
C GLY A 114 -0.33 -0.59 -22.96
N SER A 115 -1.27 -0.76 -22.01
CA SER A 115 -0.97 -0.93 -20.57
C SER A 115 -0.15 -2.18 -20.22
N TRP A 116 -0.33 -3.29 -20.94
CA TRP A 116 0.44 -4.54 -20.71
C TRP A 116 1.79 -4.55 -21.46
N LEU A 117 2.05 -3.58 -22.32
CA LEU A 117 3.29 -3.43 -23.10
C LEU A 117 4.22 -2.32 -22.57
N ALA A 118 3.86 -1.70 -21.46
CA ALA A 118 4.60 -0.59 -20.87
C ALA A 118 6.10 -0.89 -20.66
N ASN A 119 6.44 -2.16 -20.39
CA ASN A 119 7.81 -2.59 -20.07
C ASN A 119 8.50 -3.33 -21.24
N ALA A 120 7.97 -3.25 -22.47
CA ALA A 120 8.51 -4.01 -23.60
C ALA A 120 9.97 -3.65 -23.93
N ALA A 121 10.36 -2.38 -23.76
CA ALA A 121 11.74 -1.93 -23.96
C ALA A 121 12.71 -2.55 -22.93
N ASP A 122 12.27 -2.71 -21.68
CA ASP A 122 13.07 -3.31 -20.61
C ASP A 122 13.30 -4.80 -20.87
N TRP A 123 12.25 -5.52 -21.30
CA TRP A 123 12.36 -6.92 -21.71
C TRP A 123 13.22 -7.08 -22.96
N ALA A 124 13.16 -6.14 -23.91
CA ALA A 124 14.03 -6.16 -25.08
C ALA A 124 15.49 -6.05 -24.65
N LEU A 125 15.83 -5.10 -23.77
CA LEU A 125 17.17 -4.93 -23.23
C LEU A 125 17.64 -6.18 -22.47
N MET A 126 16.80 -6.77 -21.62
CA MET A 126 17.14 -7.99 -20.87
C MET A 126 17.38 -9.21 -21.76
N LEU A 127 16.64 -9.32 -22.89
CA LEU A 127 16.74 -10.45 -23.81
C LEU A 127 17.89 -10.29 -24.83
N THR A 128 18.31 -9.06 -25.16
CA THR A 128 19.32 -8.78 -26.21
C THR A 128 20.62 -8.17 -25.73
N GLY A 129 20.69 -7.70 -24.49
CA GLY A 129 21.83 -6.96 -23.95
C GLY A 129 22.08 -5.59 -24.62
N THR A 130 21.23 -5.15 -25.55
CA THR A 130 21.40 -3.89 -26.30
C THR A 130 20.04 -3.25 -26.65
N LEU A 131 19.83 -2.00 -26.22
CA LEU A 131 18.65 -1.17 -26.55
C LEU A 131 18.59 -0.79 -28.05
N ALA A 132 19.75 -0.78 -28.72
CA ALA A 132 19.96 -0.15 -30.02
C ALA A 132 19.29 -0.83 -31.24
N ARG A 133 18.44 -1.85 -31.05
CA ARG A 133 17.76 -2.56 -32.15
C ARG A 133 16.23 -2.54 -32.11
N TRP A 134 15.64 -1.88 -31.12
CA TRP A 134 14.18 -1.81 -30.99
C TRP A 134 13.57 -0.54 -31.60
N HIS A 135 14.29 0.58 -31.57
CA HIS A 135 13.77 1.87 -32.02
C HIS A 135 13.70 2.04 -33.55
N ASP A 136 14.45 1.24 -34.33
CA ASP A 136 14.57 1.39 -35.79
C ASP A 136 13.51 0.63 -36.60
N ALA A 137 12.48 0.04 -35.97
CA ALA A 137 11.40 -0.67 -36.68
C ALA A 137 10.05 -0.52 -35.96
N ALA A 138 9.52 0.70 -35.96
CA ALA A 138 8.34 1.13 -35.23
C ALA A 138 6.97 0.79 -35.88
N ASP A 139 6.74 -0.42 -36.41
CA ASP A 139 5.48 -0.71 -37.14
C ASP A 139 4.78 -2.06 -36.86
N GLU A 140 5.22 -2.91 -35.92
CA GLU A 140 4.48 -4.16 -35.62
C GLU A 140 4.06 -4.30 -34.15
N ASP A 141 2.74 -4.31 -33.93
CA ASP A 141 2.06 -4.55 -32.66
C ASP A 141 2.54 -5.88 -32.00
N PRO A 142 3.04 -5.87 -30.76
CA PRO A 142 3.38 -7.08 -30.00
C PRO A 142 2.24 -8.10 -29.89
N ALA A 143 0.97 -7.68 -29.91
CA ALA A 143 -0.15 -8.61 -29.99
C ALA A 143 -0.16 -9.39 -31.30
N ALA A 144 0.28 -8.78 -32.41
CA ALA A 144 0.45 -9.44 -33.70
C ALA A 144 1.66 -10.39 -33.72
N GLN A 145 2.73 -10.09 -32.98
CA GLN A 145 3.85 -11.02 -32.77
C GLN A 145 3.39 -12.27 -32.01
N LEU A 146 2.63 -12.08 -30.94
CA LEU A 146 2.12 -13.21 -30.15
C LEU A 146 1.10 -14.04 -30.94
N LYS A 147 0.22 -13.41 -31.73
CA LYS A 147 -0.66 -14.13 -32.67
C LYS A 147 0.12 -14.97 -33.69
N ARG A 148 1.23 -14.45 -34.23
CA ARG A 148 2.11 -15.19 -35.14
C ARG A 148 2.80 -16.37 -34.43
N ALA A 149 3.28 -16.17 -33.21
CA ALA A 149 3.84 -17.25 -32.40
C ALA A 149 2.81 -18.36 -32.15
N VAL A 150 1.57 -18.00 -31.79
CA VAL A 150 0.46 -18.96 -31.58
C VAL A 150 0.11 -19.69 -32.89
N ALA A 151 0.02 -18.98 -34.01
CA ALA A 151 -0.28 -19.58 -35.31
C ALA A 151 0.83 -20.54 -35.78
N ARG A 152 2.09 -20.28 -35.44
CA ARG A 152 3.25 -21.07 -35.84
C ARG A 152 3.51 -22.26 -34.91
N LEU A 153 3.40 -22.06 -33.60
CA LEU A 153 3.81 -23.03 -32.57
C LEU A 153 2.62 -23.76 -31.94
N GLY A 154 1.41 -23.24 -32.07
CA GLY A 154 0.21 -23.73 -31.41
C GLY A 154 0.06 -23.23 -29.97
N GLU A 155 -1.19 -23.10 -29.52
CA GLU A 155 -1.56 -22.64 -28.18
C GLU A 155 -0.84 -23.42 -27.04
N PRO A 156 -0.76 -24.77 -27.06
CA PRO A 156 -0.14 -25.51 -25.95
C PRO A 156 1.35 -25.19 -25.75
N VAL A 157 2.07 -24.93 -26.85
CA VAL A 157 3.51 -24.61 -26.82
C VAL A 157 3.73 -23.19 -26.32
N VAL A 158 2.95 -22.22 -26.83
CA VAL A 158 3.01 -20.82 -26.36
C VAL A 158 2.64 -20.73 -24.88
N ARG A 159 1.62 -21.47 -24.43
CA ARG A 159 1.27 -21.55 -23.01
C ARG A 159 2.40 -22.15 -22.16
N GLY A 160 3.06 -23.20 -22.66
CA GLY A 160 4.26 -23.75 -22.04
C GLY A 160 5.39 -22.72 -21.93
N ALA A 161 5.61 -21.95 -22.99
CA ALA A 161 6.60 -20.88 -23.04
C ALA A 161 6.28 -19.74 -22.07
N VAL A 162 5.02 -19.32 -21.95
CA VAL A 162 4.59 -18.32 -20.94
C VAL A 162 4.85 -18.82 -19.53
N ARG A 163 4.52 -20.09 -19.22
CA ARG A 163 4.79 -20.66 -17.89
C ARG A 163 6.28 -20.71 -17.59
N GLN A 164 7.10 -21.10 -18.57
CA GLN A 164 8.55 -21.14 -18.41
C GLN A 164 9.14 -19.72 -18.27
N ALA A 165 8.60 -18.74 -19.00
CA ALA A 165 8.94 -17.32 -18.83
C ALA A 165 8.60 -16.85 -17.41
N MET A 166 7.40 -17.13 -16.91
CA MET A 166 7.02 -16.82 -15.52
C MET A 166 7.94 -17.49 -14.50
N ARG A 167 8.41 -18.72 -14.76
CA ARG A 167 9.38 -19.42 -13.90
C ARG A 167 10.76 -18.74 -13.92
N ILE A 168 11.25 -18.34 -15.09
CA ILE A 168 12.51 -17.60 -15.22
C ILE A 168 12.42 -16.26 -14.47
N LEU A 169 11.28 -15.57 -14.57
CA LEU A 169 10.99 -14.35 -13.80
C LEU A 169 11.01 -14.65 -12.29
N ALA A 170 10.36 -15.74 -11.87
CA ALA A 170 10.31 -16.15 -10.49
C ALA A 170 11.70 -16.44 -9.88
N GLU A 171 12.58 -17.11 -10.63
CA GLU A 171 13.93 -17.48 -10.18
C GLU A 171 14.85 -16.27 -9.93
N GLN A 172 14.53 -15.09 -10.48
CA GLN A 172 15.24 -13.85 -10.15
C GLN A 172 14.89 -13.33 -8.75
N PHE A 173 13.65 -13.54 -8.32
CA PHE A 173 13.12 -12.97 -7.07
C PHE A 173 13.01 -14.00 -5.95
N VAL A 174 13.10 -15.30 -6.24
CA VAL A 174 13.02 -16.39 -5.25
C VAL A 174 14.32 -17.15 -5.20
N LEU A 175 14.82 -17.38 -3.98
CA LEU A 175 16.07 -18.09 -3.81
C LEU A 175 15.91 -19.58 -4.09
N ALA A 176 14.82 -20.17 -3.60
CA ALA A 176 14.48 -21.59 -3.75
C ALA A 176 13.01 -21.85 -3.39
N GLU A 177 12.51 -23.02 -3.78
CA GLU A 177 11.15 -23.46 -3.40
C GLU A 177 11.06 -23.93 -1.94
N SER A 178 12.17 -24.45 -1.39
CA SER A 178 12.27 -24.94 -0.02
C SER A 178 13.35 -24.20 0.78
N ILE A 179 13.18 -24.15 2.10
CA ILE A 179 14.14 -23.47 2.97
C ILE A 179 15.49 -24.18 3.02
N GLU A 180 15.50 -25.51 2.92
CA GLU A 180 16.72 -26.32 2.88
C GLU A 180 17.58 -25.94 1.67
N GLU A 181 16.97 -25.86 0.49
CA GLU A 181 17.65 -25.45 -0.73
C GLU A 181 18.06 -23.96 -0.67
N ALA A 182 17.22 -23.09 -0.13
CA ALA A 182 17.54 -21.67 0.03
C ALA A 182 18.79 -21.46 0.88
N VAL A 183 18.90 -22.21 1.98
CA VAL A 183 20.06 -22.18 2.88
C VAL A 183 21.33 -22.66 2.17
N GLU A 184 21.28 -23.77 1.44
CA GLU A 184 22.46 -24.26 0.72
C GLU A 184 22.91 -23.28 -0.37
N ARG A 185 21.97 -22.71 -1.13
CA ARG A 185 22.25 -21.66 -2.13
C ARG A 185 22.80 -20.38 -1.48
N GLY A 186 22.35 -20.05 -0.26
CA GLY A 186 22.85 -18.91 0.51
C GLY A 186 24.31 -19.06 0.94
N LYS A 187 24.74 -20.27 1.31
CA LYS A 187 26.14 -20.54 1.74
C LYS A 187 27.17 -20.19 0.65
N ALA A 188 26.83 -20.42 -0.61
CA ALA A 188 27.69 -20.14 -1.76
C ALA A 188 27.84 -18.65 -2.09
N ARG A 189 27.05 -17.77 -1.46
CA ARG A 189 26.99 -16.33 -1.73
C ARG A 189 27.68 -15.50 -0.65
N ALA A 190 28.87 -15.91 -0.21
CA ALA A 190 29.70 -15.05 0.65
C ALA A 190 30.04 -13.74 -0.07
N PRO A 191 30.17 -12.58 0.63
CA PRO A 191 30.16 -12.40 2.10
C PRO A 191 28.76 -12.09 2.69
N TYR A 192 27.67 -12.34 1.96
CA TYR A 192 26.33 -11.96 2.42
C TYR A 192 25.82 -12.77 3.62
N ARG A 193 25.01 -12.11 4.45
CA ARG A 193 24.10 -12.73 5.45
C ARG A 193 22.70 -12.87 4.84
N PHE A 194 21.83 -13.69 5.41
CA PHE A 194 20.48 -13.90 4.88
C PHE A 194 19.37 -13.62 5.90
N SER A 195 18.25 -13.10 5.43
CA SER A 195 16.95 -13.13 6.10
C SER A 195 15.96 -13.82 5.19
N TYR A 196 15.50 -15.03 5.55
CA TYR A 196 14.61 -15.81 4.70
C TYR A 196 13.15 -15.37 4.91
N ASP A 197 12.44 -15.09 3.82
CA ASP A 197 11.01 -14.73 3.81
C ASP A 197 10.21 -15.88 3.22
N MET A 198 9.42 -16.56 4.04
CA MET A 198 8.67 -17.76 3.65
C MET A 198 7.44 -17.47 2.75
N LEU A 199 7.37 -16.30 2.11
CA LEU A 199 6.34 -15.84 1.17
C LEU A 199 4.89 -15.84 1.66
N GLY A 200 4.62 -16.33 2.88
CA GLY A 200 3.28 -16.35 3.45
C GLY A 200 2.74 -14.95 3.66
N ASP A 201 1.55 -14.69 3.12
CA ASP A 201 0.84 -13.41 3.23
C ASP A 201 -0.64 -13.65 3.56
N SER A 202 -1.21 -12.84 4.45
CA SER A 202 -2.65 -12.68 4.69
C SER A 202 -3.48 -13.98 4.70
N SER A 203 -3.29 -14.79 5.74
CA SER A 203 -4.08 -16.01 5.97
C SER A 203 -5.57 -15.73 5.89
N ARG A 204 -6.33 -16.59 5.21
CA ARG A 204 -7.79 -16.43 5.05
C ARG A 204 -8.57 -17.33 6.00
N THR A 205 -7.97 -18.47 6.35
CA THR A 205 -8.56 -19.46 7.23
C THR A 205 -7.65 -19.75 8.44
N GLY A 206 -8.20 -20.45 9.44
CA GLY A 206 -7.40 -20.97 10.55
C GLY A 206 -6.38 -22.02 10.10
N GLU A 207 -6.70 -22.78 9.06
CA GLU A 207 -5.81 -23.79 8.45
C GLU A 207 -4.62 -23.14 7.75
N ASP A 208 -4.83 -22.05 7.00
CA ASP A 208 -3.74 -21.26 6.42
C ASP A 208 -2.77 -20.77 7.49
N ALA A 209 -3.32 -20.21 8.57
CA ALA A 209 -2.51 -19.72 9.68
C ALA A 209 -1.70 -20.85 10.35
N GLY A 210 -2.25 -22.05 10.45
CA GLY A 210 -1.54 -23.25 10.92
C GLY A 210 -0.42 -23.67 9.97
N ARG A 211 -0.70 -23.71 8.66
CA ARG A 211 0.29 -24.04 7.63
C ARG A 211 1.47 -23.08 7.61
N TYR A 212 1.20 -21.76 7.68
CA TYR A 212 2.26 -20.75 7.75
C TYR A 212 3.04 -20.82 9.05
N PHE A 213 2.38 -21.10 10.18
CA PHE A 213 3.09 -21.32 11.45
C PHE A 213 4.11 -22.47 11.34
N GLU A 214 3.72 -23.61 10.79
CA GLU A 214 4.62 -24.75 10.60
C GLU A 214 5.74 -24.44 9.60
N SER A 215 5.44 -23.68 8.53
CA SER A 215 6.44 -23.22 7.57
C SER A 215 7.51 -22.35 8.24
N TYR A 216 7.09 -21.37 9.05
CA TYR A 216 8.03 -20.54 9.83
C TYR A 216 8.80 -21.35 10.87
N ALA A 217 8.14 -22.26 11.58
CA ALA A 217 8.81 -23.10 12.58
C ALA A 217 9.86 -24.01 11.94
N ARG A 218 9.56 -24.63 10.79
CA ARG A 218 10.53 -25.40 9.99
C ARG A 218 11.69 -24.51 9.54
N ALA A 219 11.39 -23.32 9.01
CA ALA A 219 12.42 -22.42 8.52
C ALA A 219 13.39 -22.00 9.63
N ILE A 220 12.88 -21.66 10.82
CA ILE A 220 13.71 -21.32 11.98
C ILE A 220 14.64 -22.49 12.36
N ARG A 221 14.13 -23.73 12.40
CA ARG A 221 14.96 -24.92 12.72
C ARG A 221 16.08 -25.15 11.70
N VAL A 222 15.74 -25.07 10.40
CA VAL A 222 16.71 -25.28 9.32
C VAL A 222 17.79 -24.21 9.33
N VAL A 223 17.39 -22.93 9.41
CA VAL A 223 18.34 -21.80 9.47
C VAL A 223 19.21 -21.87 10.72
N ALA A 224 18.66 -22.26 11.87
CA ALA A 224 19.43 -22.42 13.10
C ALA A 224 20.50 -23.51 12.97
N ALA A 225 20.17 -24.65 12.36
CA ALA A 225 21.10 -25.76 12.16
C ALA A 225 22.21 -25.46 11.14
N SER A 226 21.95 -24.59 10.17
CA SER A 226 22.89 -24.25 9.09
C SER A 226 23.66 -22.95 9.30
N SER A 227 23.26 -22.14 10.28
CA SER A 227 23.82 -20.82 10.50
C SER A 227 25.30 -20.90 10.82
N ARG A 228 26.08 -20.03 10.17
CA ARG A 228 27.52 -19.88 10.41
C ARG A 228 27.78 -19.52 11.88
N PRO A 229 28.97 -19.85 12.43
CA PRO A 229 29.42 -19.32 13.70
C PRO A 229 29.40 -17.79 13.67
N GLY A 230 28.81 -17.17 14.68
CA GLY A 230 28.67 -15.72 14.79
C GLY A 230 27.88 -15.35 16.05
N ARG A 231 28.01 -14.10 16.50
CA ARG A 231 27.25 -13.60 17.65
C ARG A 231 26.09 -12.73 17.20
N ASP A 232 24.99 -12.78 17.94
CA ASP A 232 23.82 -11.89 17.80
C ASP A 232 23.39 -11.65 16.34
N PHE A 233 23.67 -10.45 15.82
CA PHE A 233 23.22 -9.97 14.51
C PHE A 233 24.00 -10.54 13.32
N GLU A 234 25.06 -11.31 13.54
CA GLU A 234 25.88 -11.86 12.46
C GLU A 234 25.26 -13.08 11.78
N ARG A 235 24.41 -13.81 12.51
CA ARG A 235 23.79 -15.04 12.03
C ARG A 235 22.65 -14.73 11.06
N ASP A 236 22.29 -15.72 10.26
CA ASP A 236 21.12 -15.65 9.39
C ASP A 236 19.84 -15.55 10.24
N GLY A 237 18.73 -15.16 9.61
CA GLY A 237 17.45 -15.01 10.30
C GLY A 237 16.26 -15.29 9.40
N VAL A 238 15.06 -15.13 9.97
CA VAL A 238 13.79 -15.32 9.27
C VAL A 238 12.94 -14.06 9.39
N SER A 239 12.27 -13.67 8.32
CA SER A 239 11.26 -12.61 8.34
C SER A 239 9.86 -13.21 8.42
N VAL A 240 9.01 -12.64 9.27
CA VAL A 240 7.67 -13.16 9.58
C VAL A 240 6.63 -12.07 9.40
N LYS A 241 5.53 -12.40 8.73
CA LYS A 241 4.36 -11.54 8.58
C LYS A 241 3.28 -11.99 9.56
N LEU A 242 2.69 -11.03 10.28
CA LEU A 242 1.71 -11.33 11.33
C LEU A 242 0.36 -11.73 10.72
N SER A 243 0.01 -11.15 9.58
CA SER A 243 -1.20 -11.52 8.82
C SER A 243 -1.19 -12.97 8.31
N ALA A 244 -0.02 -13.55 8.07
CA ALA A 244 0.12 -14.97 7.72
C ALA A 244 -0.22 -15.89 8.91
N LEU A 245 -0.12 -15.41 10.14
CA LEU A 245 -0.28 -16.21 11.36
C LEU A 245 -1.68 -16.09 12.00
N HIS A 246 -2.55 -15.25 11.47
CA HIS A 246 -3.90 -15.06 11.99
C HIS A 246 -4.88 -14.53 10.93
N PRO A 247 -6.03 -15.20 10.72
CA PRO A 247 -6.92 -14.87 9.59
C PRO A 247 -7.68 -13.56 9.75
N ARG A 248 -7.67 -12.98 10.96
CA ARG A 248 -8.37 -11.73 11.31
C ARG A 248 -7.45 -10.78 12.06
N PHE A 249 -6.29 -10.49 11.49
CA PHE A 249 -5.30 -9.58 12.07
C PHE A 249 -5.74 -8.11 11.86
N GLU A 250 -6.67 -7.66 12.71
CA GLU A 250 -7.30 -6.32 12.65
C GLU A 250 -7.65 -5.83 14.08
N GLU A 251 -7.60 -4.51 14.32
CA GLU A 251 -7.83 -3.92 15.67
C GLU A 251 -9.22 -4.26 16.22
N ALA A 252 -10.23 -4.37 15.36
CA ALA A 252 -11.59 -4.78 15.76
C ALA A 252 -11.65 -6.19 16.37
N LYS A 253 -10.63 -7.04 16.14
CA LYS A 253 -10.50 -8.40 16.68
C LYS A 253 -9.34 -8.55 17.65
N ARG A 254 -8.83 -7.44 18.21
CA ARG A 254 -7.69 -7.40 19.14
C ARG A 254 -7.71 -8.50 20.21
N ALA A 255 -8.84 -8.72 20.88
CA ALA A 255 -8.94 -9.75 21.93
C ALA A 255 -8.61 -11.17 21.39
N ARG A 256 -9.15 -11.51 20.21
CA ARG A 256 -8.85 -12.79 19.53
C ARG A 256 -7.40 -12.86 19.06
N VAL A 257 -6.87 -11.77 18.50
CA VAL A 257 -5.46 -11.67 18.10
C VAL A 257 -4.54 -11.95 19.29
N PHE A 258 -4.80 -11.38 20.46
CA PHE A 258 -4.02 -11.65 21.67
C PHE A 258 -4.17 -13.09 22.19
N ALA A 259 -5.35 -13.68 22.07
CA ALA A 259 -5.59 -15.06 22.50
C ALA A 259 -5.00 -16.11 21.54
N GLU A 260 -4.97 -15.82 20.24
CA GLU A 260 -4.69 -16.80 19.17
C GLU A 260 -3.31 -16.57 18.51
N LEU A 261 -2.97 -15.32 18.17
CA LEU A 261 -1.72 -14.98 17.46
C LEU A 261 -0.51 -14.86 18.41
N LEU A 262 -0.67 -14.17 19.55
CA LEU A 262 0.45 -13.95 20.47
C LEU A 262 1.11 -15.26 20.96
N PRO A 263 0.36 -16.34 21.31
CA PRO A 263 0.97 -17.61 21.67
C PRO A 263 1.80 -18.23 20.53
N ARG A 264 1.30 -18.18 19.29
CA ARG A 264 2.05 -18.67 18.11
C ARG A 264 3.35 -17.88 17.94
N LEU A 265 3.28 -16.57 18.06
CA LEU A 265 4.44 -15.70 17.90
C LEU A 265 5.48 -15.91 19.01
N ARG A 266 5.05 -16.13 20.26
CA ARG A 266 5.92 -16.54 21.37
C ARG A 266 6.63 -17.86 21.08
N SER A 267 5.93 -18.84 20.54
CA SER A 267 6.53 -20.14 20.17
C SER A 267 7.61 -19.98 19.11
N LEU A 268 7.36 -19.19 18.05
CA LEU A 268 8.37 -18.91 17.02
C LEU A 268 9.57 -18.13 17.59
N ALA A 269 9.32 -17.12 18.42
CA ALA A 269 10.39 -16.34 19.05
C ALA A 269 11.28 -17.19 19.98
N ARG A 270 10.70 -18.09 20.77
CA ARG A 270 11.45 -19.03 21.63
C ARG A 270 12.28 -20.00 20.79
N LEU A 271 11.72 -20.51 19.70
CA LEU A 271 12.43 -21.38 18.77
C LEU A 271 13.62 -20.66 18.12
N ALA A 272 13.45 -19.39 17.74
CA ALA A 272 14.53 -18.57 17.18
C ALA A 272 15.61 -18.25 18.23
N ARG A 273 15.22 -17.93 19.47
CA ARG A 273 16.12 -17.76 20.62
C ARG A 273 16.95 -19.02 20.84
N ASP A 274 16.32 -20.20 20.89
CA ASP A 274 17.00 -21.48 21.13
C ASP A 274 17.95 -21.85 20.00
N GLY A 275 17.57 -21.53 18.76
CA GLY A 275 18.45 -21.63 17.60
C GLY A 275 19.54 -20.56 17.55
N GLY A 276 19.43 -19.50 18.36
CA GLY A 276 20.28 -18.31 18.38
C GLY A 276 20.27 -17.51 17.08
N ILE A 277 19.17 -17.52 16.33
CA ILE A 277 19.00 -16.77 15.08
C ILE A 277 18.09 -15.56 15.27
N GLY A 278 18.10 -14.63 14.31
CA GLY A 278 17.20 -13.48 14.32
C GLY A 278 15.81 -13.79 13.76
N ILE A 279 14.77 -13.16 14.32
CA ILE A 279 13.43 -13.07 13.72
C ILE A 279 13.11 -11.58 13.49
N THR A 280 12.73 -11.20 12.28
CA THR A 280 12.25 -9.84 12.00
C THR A 280 10.76 -9.89 11.71
N ILE A 281 9.96 -9.17 12.49
CA ILE A 281 8.55 -8.97 12.18
C ILE A 281 8.46 -7.91 11.08
N ASP A 282 7.90 -8.28 9.94
CA ASP A 282 7.72 -7.37 8.81
C ASP A 282 6.61 -6.36 9.10
N ALA A 283 6.77 -5.16 8.54
CA ALA A 283 5.75 -4.13 8.55
C ALA A 283 4.82 -4.29 7.35
N GLU A 284 3.53 -4.27 7.62
CA GLU A 284 2.44 -4.47 6.66
C GLU A 284 1.70 -3.14 6.42
N GLU A 285 0.38 -3.16 6.22
CA GLU A 285 -0.43 -1.96 6.05
C GLU A 285 -0.48 -1.07 7.30
N SER A 286 -0.70 0.23 7.11
CA SER A 286 -0.71 1.24 8.17
C SER A 286 -1.78 0.95 9.24
N GLU A 287 -2.94 0.42 8.86
CA GLU A 287 -4.01 0.07 9.80
C GLU A 287 -3.62 -1.03 10.82
N ARG A 288 -2.57 -1.81 10.55
CA ARG A 288 -2.10 -2.89 11.43
C ARG A 288 -1.00 -2.48 12.40
N LEU A 289 -0.31 -1.37 12.16
CA LEU A 289 0.93 -1.07 12.89
C LEU A 289 0.74 -1.03 14.41
N GLU A 290 -0.28 -0.34 14.92
CA GLU A 290 -0.44 -0.20 16.39
C GLU A 290 -0.68 -1.55 17.08
N LEU A 291 -1.38 -2.46 16.42
CA LEU A 291 -1.58 -3.83 16.89
C LEU A 291 -0.28 -4.64 16.80
N THR A 292 0.51 -4.46 15.74
CA THR A 292 1.87 -5.00 15.63
C THR A 292 2.76 -4.52 16.77
N LEU A 293 2.73 -3.22 17.10
CA LEU A 293 3.54 -2.66 18.20
C LEU A 293 3.13 -3.25 19.55
N ASP A 294 1.83 -3.45 19.81
CA ASP A 294 1.38 -4.10 21.04
C ASP A 294 1.88 -5.55 21.16
N LEU A 295 1.87 -6.31 20.07
CA LEU A 295 2.39 -7.68 20.05
C LEU A 295 3.91 -7.70 20.20
N PHE A 296 4.60 -6.78 19.54
CA PHE A 296 6.06 -6.64 19.64
C PHE A 296 6.48 -6.31 21.07
N GLU A 297 5.79 -5.38 21.73
CA GLU A 297 6.02 -5.03 23.13
C GLU A 297 5.82 -6.24 24.06
N ALA A 298 4.76 -7.02 23.83
CA ALA A 298 4.48 -8.22 24.62
C ALA A 298 5.57 -9.30 24.49
N LEU A 299 6.26 -9.37 23.34
CA LEU A 299 7.42 -10.25 23.15
C LEU A 299 8.70 -9.65 23.75
N ALA A 300 8.97 -8.36 23.50
CA ALA A 300 10.17 -7.69 24.00
C ALA A 300 10.25 -7.77 25.54
N ARG A 301 9.10 -7.72 26.22
CA ARG A 301 8.98 -7.86 27.68
C ARG A 301 8.81 -9.32 28.16
N ASP A 302 8.81 -10.33 27.29
CA ASP A 302 8.65 -11.74 27.70
C ASP A 302 9.96 -12.25 28.35
N PRO A 303 9.95 -12.64 29.64
CA PRO A 303 11.15 -13.14 30.32
C PRO A 303 11.70 -14.42 29.68
N ALA A 304 10.85 -15.18 28.98
CA ALA A 304 11.32 -16.35 28.24
C ALA A 304 12.26 -15.96 27.08
N LEU A 305 12.37 -14.70 26.69
CA LEU A 305 13.27 -14.28 25.64
C LEU A 305 14.57 -13.67 26.17
N ASP A 306 14.77 -13.55 27.49
CA ASP A 306 15.92 -12.90 28.12
C ASP A 306 17.28 -13.40 27.61
N GLY A 307 18.23 -12.48 27.48
CA GLY A 307 19.56 -12.76 26.94
C GLY A 307 19.63 -12.88 25.42
N TRP A 308 18.51 -12.77 24.69
CA TRP A 308 18.47 -12.81 23.24
C TRP A 308 18.08 -11.46 22.62
N ASN A 309 18.90 -11.01 21.66
CA ASN A 309 18.77 -9.75 20.92
C ASN A 309 18.26 -9.97 19.48
N GLY A 310 17.81 -11.17 19.13
CA GLY A 310 17.39 -11.48 17.75
C GLY A 310 15.96 -11.04 17.39
N LEU A 311 15.19 -10.47 18.31
CA LEU A 311 13.82 -10.00 18.08
C LEU A 311 13.82 -8.62 17.41
N GLY A 312 13.60 -8.57 16.10
CA GLY A 312 13.60 -7.34 15.31
C GLY A 312 12.23 -6.94 14.75
N LEU A 313 12.12 -5.66 14.36
CA LEU A 313 10.92 -5.08 13.74
C LEU A 313 11.31 -4.24 12.52
N ALA A 314 10.53 -4.33 11.45
CA ALA A 314 10.63 -3.42 10.32
C ALA A 314 9.86 -2.11 10.57
N VAL A 315 10.43 -0.98 10.13
CA VAL A 315 9.83 0.36 10.21
C VAL A 315 9.81 0.98 8.82
N GLN A 316 8.65 1.49 8.40
CA GLN A 316 8.45 2.02 7.06
C GLN A 316 8.50 3.55 7.05
N ALA A 317 9.59 4.12 6.53
CA ALA A 317 9.85 5.56 6.49
C ALA A 317 8.87 6.36 5.62
N TYR A 318 8.12 5.72 4.71
CA TYR A 318 7.07 6.38 3.96
C TYR A 318 5.86 6.80 4.81
N GLN A 319 5.73 6.31 6.06
CA GLN A 319 4.65 6.70 6.97
C GLN A 319 5.05 7.93 7.78
N LYS A 320 4.11 8.84 7.99
CA LYS A 320 4.34 10.11 8.71
C LYS A 320 4.69 9.90 10.20
N ARG A 321 4.31 8.76 10.76
CA ARG A 321 4.60 8.35 12.16
C ARG A 321 5.90 7.56 12.34
N ALA A 322 6.66 7.28 11.28
CA ALA A 322 7.90 6.49 11.38
C ALA A 322 8.92 7.05 12.40
N PRO A 323 9.15 8.38 12.50
CA PRO A 323 10.05 8.93 13.52
C PRO A 323 9.58 8.61 14.96
N ALA A 324 8.27 8.73 15.23
CA ALA A 324 7.71 8.41 16.54
C ALA A 324 7.82 6.91 16.88
N VAL A 325 7.72 6.04 15.87
CA VAL A 325 7.93 4.58 16.03
C VAL A 325 9.39 4.29 16.37
N CYS A 326 10.36 4.96 15.74
CA CYS A 326 11.78 4.83 16.09
C CYS A 326 12.03 5.23 17.55
N GLU A 327 11.50 6.36 18.02
CA GLU A 327 11.63 6.78 19.43
C GLU A 327 11.02 5.77 20.40
N TRP A 328 9.84 5.25 20.06
CA TRP A 328 9.18 4.23 20.87
C TRP A 328 9.99 2.92 20.94
N LEU A 329 10.54 2.46 19.82
CA LEU A 329 11.39 1.27 19.78
C LEU A 329 12.67 1.44 20.60
N ILE A 330 13.31 2.61 20.52
CA ILE A 330 14.51 2.92 21.31
C ILE A 330 14.18 2.91 22.81
N ALA A 331 13.06 3.53 23.20
CA ALA A 331 12.61 3.50 24.59
C ALA A 331 12.29 2.08 25.07
N LEU A 332 11.56 1.30 24.25
CA LEU A 332 11.20 -0.09 24.55
C LEU A 332 12.44 -0.98 24.69
N ALA A 333 13.40 -0.84 23.80
CA ALA A 333 14.64 -1.61 23.81
C ALA A 333 15.44 -1.37 25.11
N ARG A 334 15.59 -0.12 25.53
CA ARG A 334 16.27 0.24 26.78
C ARG A 334 15.54 -0.30 28.02
N ASP A 335 14.21 -0.17 28.04
CA ASP A 335 13.37 -0.68 29.13
C ASP A 335 13.39 -2.21 29.23
N ALA A 336 13.26 -2.89 28.09
CA ALA A 336 13.35 -4.35 27.99
C ALA A 336 14.78 -4.89 28.20
N ARG A 337 15.79 -4.01 28.26
CA ARG A 337 17.22 -4.34 28.33
C ARG A 337 17.66 -5.28 27.20
N ARG A 338 17.22 -4.94 25.98
CA ARG A 338 17.56 -5.67 24.75
C ARG A 338 18.09 -4.71 23.71
N ARG A 339 18.99 -5.18 22.87
CA ARG A 339 19.39 -4.45 21.67
C ARG A 339 18.54 -4.92 20.50
N VAL A 340 17.59 -4.10 20.05
CA VAL A 340 16.57 -4.49 19.06
C VAL A 340 17.07 -4.25 17.63
N PRO A 341 17.11 -5.27 16.74
CA PRO A 341 17.31 -5.07 15.32
C PRO A 341 16.15 -4.28 14.72
N VAL A 342 16.44 -3.13 14.11
CA VAL A 342 15.42 -2.29 13.46
C VAL A 342 15.69 -2.23 11.98
N ARG A 343 14.85 -2.90 11.19
CA ARG A 343 14.92 -2.86 9.73
C ARG A 343 14.22 -1.61 9.22
N LEU A 344 14.97 -0.58 8.85
CA LEU A 344 14.43 0.62 8.25
C LEU A 344 14.26 0.43 6.73
N VAL A 345 13.01 0.40 6.27
CA VAL A 345 12.62 0.36 4.85
C VAL A 345 11.95 1.68 4.47
N LYS A 346 11.75 1.92 3.17
CA LYS A 346 10.83 2.98 2.73
C LYS A 346 9.38 2.56 2.96
N GLY A 347 8.92 1.52 2.25
CA GLY A 347 7.56 0.99 2.36
C GLY A 347 7.14 0.30 1.07
N ALA A 348 6.22 -0.67 1.15
CA ALA A 348 5.87 -1.55 0.03
C ALA A 348 4.37 -1.55 -0.32
N TYR A 349 3.57 -0.70 0.33
CA TYR A 349 2.09 -0.69 0.20
C TYR A 349 1.53 0.65 -0.27
N TRP A 350 2.36 1.54 -0.84
CA TRP A 350 2.03 2.96 -1.01
C TRP A 350 0.73 3.20 -1.79
N ASP A 351 0.56 2.57 -2.96
CA ASP A 351 -0.66 2.72 -3.77
C ASP A 351 -1.90 2.19 -3.04
N GLY A 352 -1.74 1.09 -2.30
CA GLY A 352 -2.76 0.51 -1.45
C GLY A 352 -3.21 1.47 -0.36
N GLU A 353 -2.27 2.13 0.32
CA GLU A 353 -2.55 3.13 1.36
C GLU A 353 -3.28 4.35 0.80
N VAL A 354 -2.85 4.87 -0.36
CA VAL A 354 -3.50 6.00 -1.04
C VAL A 354 -4.93 5.65 -1.42
N LYS A 355 -5.11 4.51 -2.10
CA LYS A 355 -6.43 4.01 -2.51
C LYS A 355 -7.34 3.79 -1.30
N ARG A 356 -6.82 3.14 -0.26
CA ARG A 356 -7.58 2.83 0.96
C ARG A 356 -8.05 4.10 1.67
N ALA A 357 -7.17 5.08 1.83
CA ALA A 357 -7.51 6.37 2.42
C ALA A 357 -8.58 7.12 1.61
N GLN A 358 -8.49 7.09 0.28
CA GLN A 358 -9.50 7.67 -0.62
C GLN A 358 -10.86 6.96 -0.50
N GLN A 359 -10.88 5.64 -0.59
CA GLN A 359 -12.11 4.83 -0.49
C GLN A 359 -12.83 5.05 0.85
N LEU A 360 -12.07 5.07 1.95
CA LEU A 360 -12.63 5.25 3.29
C LEU A 360 -12.94 6.72 3.62
N GLY A 361 -12.58 7.68 2.76
CA GLY A 361 -12.81 9.10 3.01
C GLY A 361 -12.01 9.62 4.20
N MET A 362 -10.73 9.28 4.29
CA MET A 362 -9.88 9.72 5.41
C MET A 362 -9.50 11.21 5.28
N ALA A 363 -9.20 11.87 6.40
CA ALA A 363 -8.83 13.29 6.40
C ALA A 363 -7.52 13.57 5.63
N ASP A 364 -6.56 12.65 5.72
CA ASP A 364 -5.27 12.69 5.03
C ASP A 364 -4.74 11.25 4.83
N TYR A 365 -3.65 11.11 4.08
CA TYR A 365 -2.93 9.87 3.87
C TYR A 365 -2.04 9.51 5.05
N PRO A 366 -1.84 8.20 5.34
CA PRO A 366 -0.88 7.78 6.36
C PRO A 366 0.57 7.81 5.88
N VAL A 367 0.74 7.97 4.57
CA VAL A 367 2.01 7.99 3.86
C VAL A 367 2.25 9.36 3.23
N PHE A 368 3.51 9.67 2.94
CA PHE A 368 3.87 10.84 2.13
C PHE A 368 3.42 10.64 0.67
N THR A 369 2.88 11.68 0.04
CA THR A 369 2.46 11.66 -1.37
C THR A 369 3.60 11.98 -2.33
N ARG A 370 4.70 12.58 -1.84
CA ARG A 370 5.93 12.80 -2.61
C ARG A 370 7.03 11.84 -2.20
N LYS A 371 7.69 11.21 -3.18
CA LYS A 371 8.84 10.31 -2.94
C LYS A 371 9.98 11.01 -2.19
N ALA A 372 10.30 12.25 -2.53
CA ALA A 372 11.35 13.01 -1.85
C ALA A 372 11.07 13.21 -0.35
N ALA A 373 9.80 13.38 0.05
CA ALA A 373 9.43 13.48 1.47
C ALA A 373 9.64 12.14 2.22
N THR A 374 9.40 11.00 1.55
CA THR A 374 9.77 9.68 2.09
C THR A 374 11.29 9.55 2.28
N ASP A 375 12.11 10.09 1.36
CA ASP A 375 13.57 10.08 1.51
C ASP A 375 14.05 10.95 2.68
N LEU A 376 13.42 12.12 2.91
CA LEU A 376 13.71 12.95 4.09
C LEU A 376 13.38 12.22 5.39
N CYS A 377 12.24 11.52 5.42
CA CYS A 377 11.82 10.72 6.57
C CYS A 377 12.78 9.55 6.82
N TYR A 378 13.21 8.86 5.75
CA TYR A 378 14.21 7.79 5.84
C TYR A 378 15.52 8.31 6.44
N THR A 379 15.98 9.48 5.99
CA THR A 379 17.19 10.14 6.49
C THR A 379 17.08 10.47 7.98
N ALA A 380 15.97 11.08 8.40
CA ALA A 380 15.74 11.44 9.80
C ALA A 380 15.66 10.20 10.71
N CYS A 381 14.94 9.15 10.28
CA CYS A 381 14.89 7.88 11.00
C CYS A 381 16.26 7.19 11.06
N ALA A 382 17.04 7.23 9.98
CA ALA A 382 18.36 6.62 9.94
C ALA A 382 19.35 7.30 10.88
N ALA A 383 19.40 8.64 10.88
CA ALA A 383 20.19 9.41 11.83
C ALA A 383 19.85 9.03 13.27
N ARG A 384 18.56 9.01 13.59
CA ARG A 384 18.11 8.72 14.95
C ARG A 384 18.43 7.29 15.41
N LEU A 385 18.30 6.30 14.54
CA LEU A 385 18.65 4.91 14.85
C LEU A 385 20.16 4.73 15.04
N LEU A 386 21.00 5.41 14.25
CA LEU A 386 22.46 5.40 14.40
C LEU A 386 22.91 6.02 15.73
N GLU A 387 22.23 7.06 16.21
CA GLU A 387 22.51 7.69 17.50
C GLU A 387 22.15 6.80 18.71
N ALA A 388 21.25 5.84 18.52
CA ALA A 388 20.78 4.93 19.58
C ALA A 388 21.38 3.52 19.47
N ALA A 389 22.63 3.42 19.00
CA ALA A 389 23.32 2.13 18.83
C ALA A 389 23.41 1.29 20.13
N ASP A 390 23.29 1.92 21.31
CA ASP A 390 23.18 1.25 22.62
C ASP A 390 21.92 0.39 22.75
N ALA A 391 20.83 0.82 22.12
CA ALA A 391 19.49 0.26 22.27
C ALA A 391 19.03 -0.50 21.03
N VAL A 392 19.51 -0.13 19.84
CA VAL A 392 19.11 -0.75 18.59
C VAL A 392 20.30 -1.23 17.78
N TYR A 393 20.07 -2.20 16.91
CA TYR A 393 20.97 -2.57 15.83
C TYR A 393 20.31 -2.15 14.50
N PRO A 394 20.73 -1.02 13.91
CA PRO A 394 20.10 -0.50 12.70
C PRO A 394 20.41 -1.39 11.48
N ALA A 395 19.36 -1.73 10.73
CA ALA A 395 19.45 -2.48 9.48
C ALA A 395 18.79 -1.68 8.34
N PHE A 396 19.61 -1.06 7.49
CA PHE A 396 19.17 -0.12 6.46
C PHE A 396 18.86 -0.82 5.15
N ALA A 397 17.58 -1.04 4.88
CA ALA A 397 17.12 -1.67 3.65
C ALA A 397 16.89 -0.62 2.55
N SER A 398 17.73 -0.62 1.52
CA SER A 398 17.64 0.32 0.39
C SER A 398 18.40 -0.19 -0.83
N HIS A 399 17.90 0.11 -2.03
CA HIS A 399 18.63 -0.09 -3.31
C HIS A 399 18.99 1.24 -3.98
N ASN A 400 18.80 2.35 -3.27
CA ASN A 400 19.06 3.69 -3.77
C ASN A 400 20.47 4.15 -3.35
N CYS A 401 21.32 4.49 -4.33
CA CYS A 401 22.71 4.92 -4.09
C CYS A 401 22.80 6.14 -3.17
N ARG A 402 21.91 7.13 -3.34
CA ARG A 402 21.84 8.31 -2.46
C ARG A 402 21.47 7.91 -1.03
N GLY A 403 20.51 7.01 -0.86
CA GLY A 403 20.14 6.48 0.46
C GLY A 403 21.31 5.77 1.17
N VAL A 404 22.02 4.90 0.45
CA VAL A 404 23.22 4.21 0.97
C VAL A 404 24.32 5.22 1.33
N ALA A 405 24.62 6.16 0.43
CA ALA A 405 25.60 7.20 0.68
C ALA A 405 25.24 8.08 1.90
N THR A 406 23.95 8.38 2.08
CA THR A 406 23.43 9.15 3.22
C THR A 406 23.69 8.41 4.53
N VAL A 407 23.34 7.12 4.60
CA VAL A 407 23.60 6.29 5.79
C VAL A 407 25.10 6.24 6.09
N LEU A 408 25.96 6.06 5.08
CA LEU A 408 27.41 6.03 5.28
C LEU A 408 27.96 7.35 5.81
N GLU A 409 27.44 8.49 5.35
CA GLU A 409 27.83 9.80 5.88
C GLU A 409 27.36 9.97 7.33
N LEU A 410 26.11 9.65 7.64
CA LEU A 410 25.54 9.76 8.99
C LEU A 410 26.22 8.82 9.99
N ALA A 411 26.59 7.62 9.55
CA ALA A 411 27.25 6.63 10.38
C ALA A 411 28.65 7.09 10.80
N GLY A 412 29.37 7.82 9.93
CA GLY A 412 30.75 8.22 10.18
C GLY A 412 31.64 7.00 10.37
N GLU A 413 32.28 6.88 11.53
CA GLU A 413 33.15 5.76 11.90
C GLU A 413 32.41 4.61 12.61
N ARG A 414 31.11 4.75 12.88
CA ARG A 414 30.32 3.69 13.55
C ARG A 414 30.29 2.44 12.66
N ALA A 415 30.61 1.28 13.22
CA ALA A 415 30.62 0.01 12.51
C ALA A 415 29.40 -0.89 12.82
N GLU A 416 28.62 -0.56 13.86
CA GLU A 416 27.54 -1.42 14.35
C GLU A 416 26.19 -1.18 13.66
N PHE A 417 26.15 -1.46 12.36
CA PHE A 417 24.91 -1.50 11.58
C PHE A 417 25.10 -2.45 10.39
N GLU A 418 24.00 -2.78 9.71
CA GLU A 418 24.07 -3.45 8.41
C GLU A 418 23.21 -2.76 7.37
N PHE A 419 23.57 -2.96 6.11
CA PHE A 419 22.66 -2.73 5.01
C PHE A 419 21.84 -3.99 4.73
N GLN A 420 20.69 -3.81 4.11
CA GLN A 420 19.90 -4.91 3.60
C GLN A 420 19.47 -4.65 2.15
N ARG A 421 19.40 -5.73 1.38
CA ARG A 421 18.92 -5.73 0.01
C ARG A 421 17.97 -6.89 -0.22
N LEU A 422 17.22 -6.82 -1.32
CA LEU A 422 16.40 -7.94 -1.74
C LEU A 422 17.22 -8.84 -2.67
N LEU A 423 16.90 -10.12 -2.69
CA LEU A 423 17.38 -11.00 -3.74
C LEU A 423 16.92 -10.49 -5.12
N GLY A 424 17.80 -10.60 -6.12
CA GLY A 424 17.56 -10.10 -7.47
C GLY A 424 17.73 -8.59 -7.63
N MET A 425 18.05 -7.86 -6.55
CA MET A 425 18.06 -6.40 -6.56
C MET A 425 19.27 -5.80 -5.83
N GLY A 426 19.77 -4.69 -6.38
CA GLY A 426 20.89 -3.95 -5.81
C GLY A 426 22.20 -4.74 -5.76
N GLY A 427 22.34 -5.84 -6.51
CA GLY A 427 23.56 -6.67 -6.53
C GLY A 427 24.80 -5.83 -6.83
N ALA A 428 24.83 -5.18 -8.00
CA ALA A 428 25.91 -4.29 -8.42
C ALA A 428 26.23 -3.18 -7.38
N LEU A 429 25.20 -2.59 -6.76
CA LEU A 429 25.38 -1.55 -5.73
C LEU A 429 26.13 -2.10 -4.51
N TYR A 430 25.69 -3.24 -4.01
CA TYR A 430 26.29 -3.81 -2.80
C TYR A 430 27.62 -4.51 -3.08
N GLU A 431 27.84 -5.05 -4.26
CA GLU A 431 29.16 -5.53 -4.70
C GLU A 431 30.16 -4.39 -4.76
N ALA A 432 29.79 -3.28 -5.40
CA ALA A 432 30.61 -2.06 -5.43
C ALA A 432 30.92 -1.54 -4.01
N LEU A 433 29.90 -1.48 -3.14
CA LEU A 433 30.06 -1.04 -1.76
C LEU A 433 30.99 -1.96 -0.95
N LEU A 434 30.80 -3.27 -1.06
CA LEU A 434 31.57 -4.29 -0.31
C LEU A 434 33.01 -4.41 -0.81
N ALA A 435 33.29 -4.03 -2.05
CA ALA A 435 34.65 -3.96 -2.59
C ALA A 435 35.46 -2.80 -1.96
N GLU A 436 34.80 -1.70 -1.61
CA GLU A 436 35.46 -0.51 -1.05
C GLU A 436 35.49 -0.49 0.48
N ARG A 437 34.52 -1.13 1.14
CA ARG A 437 34.33 -1.00 2.59
C ARG A 437 33.87 -2.29 3.24
N THR A 438 34.37 -2.53 4.45
CA THR A 438 33.90 -3.59 5.33
C THR A 438 32.60 -3.17 6.02
N VAL A 439 31.47 -3.35 5.34
CA VAL A 439 30.12 -3.19 5.91
C VAL A 439 29.36 -4.50 5.78
N ALA A 440 28.48 -4.80 6.75
CA ALA A 440 27.63 -5.98 6.63
C ALA A 440 26.47 -5.72 5.66
N CYS A 441 26.16 -6.70 4.81
CA CYS A 441 24.98 -6.67 3.95
C CYS A 441 24.19 -7.97 4.10
N ARG A 442 22.90 -7.84 4.43
CA ARG A 442 21.96 -8.96 4.52
C ARG A 442 21.03 -8.99 3.32
N VAL A 443 20.93 -10.15 2.68
CA VAL A 443 19.98 -10.41 1.59
C VAL A 443 18.69 -10.94 2.18
N TYR A 444 17.62 -10.20 1.94
CA TYR A 444 16.25 -10.66 2.16
C TYR A 444 15.89 -11.60 1.01
N ALA A 445 15.75 -12.88 1.32
CA ALA A 445 15.66 -13.98 0.38
C ALA A 445 14.29 -14.64 0.45
N PRO A 446 13.45 -14.48 -0.58
CA PRO A 446 12.16 -15.14 -0.64
C PRO A 446 12.31 -16.64 -0.86
N VAL A 447 11.48 -17.41 -0.16
CA VAL A 447 11.47 -18.87 -0.17
C VAL A 447 10.02 -19.33 -0.21
N GLY A 448 9.67 -20.16 -1.18
CA GLY A 448 8.34 -20.76 -1.25
C GLY A 448 7.99 -21.23 -2.65
N SER A 449 6.85 -21.91 -2.73
CA SER A 449 6.37 -22.48 -3.98
C SER A 449 6.01 -21.39 -5.00
N PHE A 450 6.02 -21.74 -6.28
CA PHE A 450 5.62 -20.84 -7.36
C PHE A 450 4.17 -20.32 -7.20
N THR A 451 3.26 -21.10 -6.62
CA THR A 451 1.88 -20.68 -6.36
C THR A 451 1.79 -19.63 -5.25
N ASP A 452 2.62 -19.74 -4.20
CA ASP A 452 2.68 -18.76 -3.11
C ASP A 452 3.37 -17.46 -3.55
N LEU A 453 4.10 -17.52 -4.66
CA LEU A 453 4.94 -16.45 -5.16
C LEU A 453 4.18 -15.38 -5.95
N LEU A 454 3.07 -15.73 -6.61
CA LEU A 454 2.37 -14.81 -7.52
C LEU A 454 2.01 -13.46 -6.86
N PRO A 455 1.32 -13.41 -5.70
CA PRO A 455 0.96 -12.13 -5.08
C PRO A 455 2.19 -11.32 -4.65
N TYR A 456 3.23 -12.00 -4.20
CA TYR A 456 4.51 -11.39 -3.84
C TYR A 456 5.21 -10.78 -5.06
N LEU A 457 5.22 -11.47 -6.20
CA LEU A 457 5.81 -10.98 -7.44
C LEU A 457 5.10 -9.72 -7.95
N VAL A 458 3.77 -9.65 -7.88
CA VAL A 458 3.03 -8.42 -8.25
C VAL A 458 3.53 -7.23 -7.46
N ARG A 459 3.56 -7.34 -6.13
CA ARG A 459 4.04 -6.26 -5.25
C ARG A 459 5.50 -5.92 -5.56
N ARG A 460 6.33 -6.92 -5.83
CA ARG A 460 7.75 -6.74 -6.13
C ARG A 460 7.99 -6.05 -7.48
N LEU A 461 7.18 -6.38 -8.49
CA LEU A 461 7.19 -5.74 -9.81
C LEU A 461 6.69 -4.29 -9.71
N LEU A 462 5.63 -4.02 -8.95
CA LEU A 462 5.12 -2.65 -8.76
C LEU A 462 6.10 -1.75 -8.01
N GLU A 463 6.74 -2.26 -6.94
CA GLU A 463 7.72 -1.50 -6.15
C GLU A 463 8.89 -1.00 -7.01
N ASN A 464 9.29 -1.77 -8.01
CA ASN A 464 10.54 -1.55 -8.73
C ASN A 464 10.40 -1.17 -10.20
N GLY A 465 9.25 -1.50 -10.82
CA GLY A 465 8.88 -1.08 -12.17
C GLY A 465 8.13 0.25 -12.21
N ALA A 466 7.87 0.89 -11.06
CA ALA A 466 7.36 2.25 -11.06
C ALA A 466 8.38 3.19 -11.71
N ASN A 467 7.94 4.10 -12.58
CA ASN A 467 8.78 5.11 -13.25
C ASN A 467 9.62 5.99 -12.30
N THR A 468 9.30 5.99 -10.99
CA THR A 468 10.02 6.73 -9.94
C THR A 468 11.02 5.86 -9.15
N SER A 469 11.08 4.56 -9.45
CA SER A 469 12.01 3.61 -8.85
C SER A 469 13.44 3.91 -9.28
N PHE A 470 14.35 4.01 -8.30
CA PHE A 470 15.77 4.23 -8.57
C PHE A 470 16.38 3.10 -9.41
N VAL A 471 15.97 1.85 -9.17
CA VAL A 471 16.50 0.67 -9.88
C VAL A 471 16.10 0.70 -11.35
N HIS A 472 14.90 1.20 -11.67
CA HIS A 472 14.45 1.38 -13.05
C HIS A 472 15.25 2.50 -13.73
N GLN A 473 15.32 3.68 -13.11
CA GLN A 473 15.93 4.85 -13.75
C GLN A 473 17.46 4.77 -13.87
N ILE A 474 18.17 4.01 -13.02
CA ILE A 474 19.63 3.89 -13.13
C ILE A 474 20.08 3.07 -14.34
N ALA A 475 19.26 2.09 -14.74
CA ALA A 475 19.51 1.24 -15.89
C ALA A 475 19.28 1.98 -17.23
N ASP A 476 18.48 3.06 -17.22
CA ASP A 476 18.24 3.90 -18.38
C ASP A 476 19.44 4.85 -18.65
N PRO A 477 20.15 4.70 -19.78
CA PRO A 477 21.26 5.58 -20.15
C PRO A 477 20.83 7.04 -20.41
N ALA A 478 19.56 7.29 -20.73
CA ALA A 478 19.04 8.63 -20.99
C ALA A 478 18.88 9.46 -19.71
N VAL A 479 18.82 8.84 -18.54
CA VAL A 479 18.65 9.55 -17.27
C VAL A 479 20.02 9.94 -16.70
N ALA A 480 20.24 11.24 -16.49
CA ALA A 480 21.48 11.75 -15.89
C ALA A 480 21.65 11.25 -14.45
N LEU A 481 22.85 10.80 -14.09
CA LEU A 481 23.15 10.28 -12.73
C LEU A 481 22.94 11.35 -11.67
N GLU A 482 23.25 12.61 -11.99
CA GLU A 482 23.08 13.79 -11.13
C GLU A 482 21.64 13.98 -10.70
N ALA A 483 20.67 13.72 -11.60
CA ALA A 483 19.26 13.79 -11.28
C ALA A 483 18.82 12.65 -10.33
N LEU A 484 19.38 11.45 -10.51
CA LEU A 484 19.04 10.27 -9.70
C LEU A 484 19.51 10.36 -8.26
N VAL A 485 20.64 11.04 -8.04
CA VAL A 485 21.27 11.19 -6.74
C VAL A 485 21.15 12.60 -6.16
N ALA A 486 20.27 13.41 -6.76
CA ALA A 486 19.95 14.75 -6.28
C ALA A 486 19.51 14.74 -4.82
N ASP A 487 19.78 15.84 -4.12
CA ASP A 487 19.34 16.02 -2.74
C ASP A 487 17.79 16.08 -2.70
N PRO A 488 17.12 15.17 -1.99
CA PRO A 488 15.66 15.19 -1.87
C PRO A 488 15.11 16.50 -1.32
N LEU A 489 15.89 17.26 -0.51
CA LEU A 489 15.45 18.54 0.02
C LEU A 489 15.25 19.58 -1.07
N GLY A 490 16.10 19.56 -2.10
CA GLY A 490 16.03 20.44 -3.27
C GLY A 490 14.99 20.02 -4.30
N LEU A 491 14.42 18.81 -4.19
CA LEU A 491 13.34 18.32 -5.05
C LEU A 491 11.95 18.71 -4.55
N LEU A 492 11.84 19.26 -3.34
CA LEU A 492 10.57 19.69 -2.76
C LEU A 492 10.23 21.12 -3.17
N PRO A 493 8.94 21.42 -3.46
CA PRO A 493 8.51 22.80 -3.73
C PRO A 493 8.67 23.68 -2.48
N GLU A 494 8.82 24.99 -2.71
CA GLU A 494 8.86 25.99 -1.65
C GLU A 494 7.89 27.15 -1.99
N PRO A 495 6.85 27.42 -1.17
CA PRO A 495 6.47 26.68 0.03
C PRO A 495 6.07 25.23 -0.28
N TYR A 496 6.27 24.33 0.68
CA TYR A 496 5.93 22.93 0.49
C TYR A 496 4.42 22.73 0.24
N ALA A 497 4.11 21.88 -0.74
CA ALA A 497 2.76 21.39 -1.01
C ALA A 497 2.81 19.88 -1.35
N PRO A 498 1.77 19.09 -0.99
CA PRO A 498 1.63 17.68 -1.40
C PRO A 498 1.65 17.48 -2.92
N GLU A 499 1.69 16.23 -3.40
CA GLU A 499 1.63 15.93 -4.84
C GLU A 499 0.26 16.31 -5.43
N PRO A 500 0.17 17.29 -6.34
CA PRO A 500 -1.11 17.80 -6.84
C PRO A 500 -1.94 16.77 -7.62
N ARG A 501 -1.28 15.75 -8.19
CA ARG A 501 -1.96 14.65 -8.90
C ARG A 501 -2.66 13.66 -7.96
N ILE A 502 -2.43 13.77 -6.65
CA ILE A 502 -3.01 12.89 -5.63
C ILE A 502 -3.92 13.75 -4.73
N PRO A 503 -5.17 14.01 -5.15
CA PRO A 503 -6.07 14.86 -4.39
C PRO A 503 -6.48 14.16 -3.09
N LEU A 504 -6.49 14.92 -1.98
CA LEU A 504 -6.97 14.44 -0.68
C LEU A 504 -8.36 13.79 -0.81
N PRO A 505 -8.71 12.80 0.03
CA PRO A 505 -9.98 12.06 -0.11
C PRO A 505 -11.22 12.95 -0.18
N ARG A 506 -11.29 14.05 0.57
CA ARG A 506 -12.40 15.02 0.52
C ARG A 506 -12.56 15.69 -0.86
N ARG A 507 -11.48 15.83 -1.61
CA ARG A 507 -11.39 16.53 -2.91
C ARG A 507 -11.17 15.58 -4.08
N LEU A 508 -11.40 14.28 -3.90
CA LEU A 508 -11.19 13.28 -4.93
C LEU A 508 -12.02 13.54 -6.20
N ILE A 509 -13.23 14.09 -6.03
CA ILE A 509 -14.08 14.54 -7.14
C ILE A 509 -13.96 16.07 -7.24
N PRO A 510 -13.51 16.65 -8.37
CA PRO A 510 -13.29 18.09 -8.49
C PRO A 510 -14.53 18.94 -8.21
N ASP A 511 -15.70 18.49 -8.67
CA ASP A 511 -16.93 19.30 -8.68
C ASP A 511 -17.72 19.24 -7.35
N ARG A 512 -17.30 18.42 -6.37
CA ARG A 512 -17.97 18.30 -5.08
C ARG A 512 -17.07 17.77 -3.96
N GLU A 513 -17.33 18.19 -2.74
CA GLU A 513 -16.70 17.57 -1.56
C GLU A 513 -17.29 16.19 -1.27
N LEU A 514 -16.43 15.23 -0.93
CA LEU A 514 -16.84 13.93 -0.41
C LEU A 514 -16.94 13.93 1.10
N CYS A 515 -17.87 13.14 1.63
CA CYS A 515 -18.02 12.95 3.07
C CYS A 515 -16.84 12.14 3.64
N LEU A 516 -16.24 12.66 4.71
CA LEU A 516 -15.19 11.93 5.43
C LEU A 516 -15.76 10.76 6.23
N GLY A 517 -14.96 9.71 6.41
CA GLY A 517 -15.29 8.55 7.24
C GLY A 517 -14.67 8.61 8.63
N LEU A 518 -14.86 7.51 9.37
CA LEU A 518 -14.19 7.25 10.65
C LEU A 518 -13.13 6.17 10.47
N ASP A 519 -11.95 6.40 11.03
CA ASP A 519 -10.87 5.41 10.98
C ASP A 519 -11.10 4.30 12.00
N LEU A 520 -11.75 3.22 11.57
CA LEU A 520 -12.06 2.07 12.44
C LEU A 520 -10.85 1.19 12.75
N SER A 521 -9.67 1.48 12.19
CA SER A 521 -8.42 0.85 12.63
C SER A 521 -7.89 1.46 13.92
N ARG A 522 -8.38 2.64 14.30
CA ARG A 522 -7.98 3.33 15.52
C ARG A 522 -8.77 2.85 16.74
N ARG A 523 -8.03 2.51 17.79
CA ARG A 523 -8.55 2.06 19.09
C ARG A 523 -9.49 3.05 19.74
N ASP A 524 -9.09 4.32 19.78
CA ASP A 524 -9.83 5.39 20.43
C ASP A 524 -11.15 5.67 19.70
N VAL A 525 -11.16 5.62 18.38
CA VAL A 525 -12.38 5.72 17.56
C VAL A 525 -13.33 4.55 17.84
N LEU A 526 -12.83 3.31 17.86
CA LEU A 526 -13.66 2.14 18.18
C LEU A 526 -14.22 2.19 19.62
N ALA A 527 -13.42 2.65 20.58
CA ALA A 527 -13.86 2.82 21.97
C ALA A 527 -14.97 3.86 22.07
N ALA A 528 -14.78 5.04 21.48
CA ALA A 528 -15.78 6.10 21.47
C ALA A 528 -17.10 5.67 20.81
N LEU A 529 -17.04 4.90 19.71
CA LEU A 529 -18.24 4.36 19.07
C LEU A 529 -18.98 3.35 19.97
N ARG A 530 -18.26 2.46 20.66
CA ARG A 530 -18.86 1.51 21.60
C ARG A 530 -19.51 2.23 22.78
N GLU A 531 -18.83 3.23 23.33
CA GLU A 531 -19.36 4.06 24.41
C GLU A 531 -20.61 4.81 23.96
N ARG A 532 -20.60 5.40 22.76
CA ARG A 532 -21.79 6.07 22.21
C ARG A 532 -22.98 5.13 22.08
N VAL A 533 -22.77 3.95 21.49
CA VAL A 533 -23.84 2.95 21.33
C VAL A 533 -24.40 2.48 22.68
N ALA A 534 -23.53 2.30 23.68
CA ALA A 534 -23.95 1.89 25.01
C ALA A 534 -24.68 3.02 25.79
N ALA A 535 -24.26 4.26 25.60
CA ALA A 535 -24.83 5.44 26.26
C ALA A 535 -26.17 5.86 25.64
N ASP A 536 -26.40 5.59 24.35
CA ASP A 536 -27.64 5.92 23.69
C ASP A 536 -28.79 5.10 24.29
N ARG A 537 -29.59 5.76 25.14
CA ARG A 537 -30.76 5.20 25.81
C ARG A 537 -32.06 5.38 25.02
N HIS A 538 -32.00 5.97 23.83
CA HIS A 538 -33.18 6.08 22.98
C HIS A 538 -33.72 4.67 22.76
N ALA A 539 -34.81 4.31 23.43
CA ALA A 539 -35.56 3.14 23.06
C ALA A 539 -35.78 3.29 21.54
N THR A 540 -35.67 2.20 20.78
CA THR A 540 -36.41 2.08 19.53
C THR A 540 -37.89 2.12 19.94
N ALA A 541 -38.36 3.28 20.39
CA ALA A 541 -39.71 3.51 20.85
C ALA A 541 -40.57 3.17 19.65
N ALA A 542 -41.61 2.36 19.87
CA ALA A 542 -42.50 1.96 18.80
C ALA A 542 -42.99 3.23 18.08
N VAL A 543 -42.46 3.46 16.86
CA VAL A 543 -42.89 4.56 16.03
C VAL A 543 -44.36 4.32 15.75
N LYS A 544 -45.23 5.19 16.25
CA LYS A 544 -46.68 5.03 16.06
C LYS A 544 -46.98 5.15 14.56
N PRO A 545 -47.65 4.17 13.95
CA PRO A 545 -48.08 4.29 12.56
C PRO A 545 -48.92 5.55 12.35
N ILE A 546 -48.74 6.21 11.21
CA ILE A 546 -49.57 7.35 10.82
C ILE A 546 -51.00 6.87 10.52
N SER A 547 -52.01 7.61 10.99
CA SER A 547 -53.41 7.30 10.64
C SER A 547 -53.73 7.75 9.21
N PRO A 548 -54.73 7.15 8.53
CA PRO A 548 -55.14 7.60 7.20
C PRO A 548 -55.48 9.10 7.14
N ALA A 549 -56.19 9.63 8.14
CA ALA A 549 -56.50 11.06 8.22
C ALA A 549 -55.25 11.95 8.37
N ALA A 550 -54.24 11.50 9.12
CA ALA A 550 -52.98 12.23 9.25
C ALA A 550 -52.15 12.18 7.96
N LEU A 551 -52.22 11.08 7.20
CA LEU A 551 -51.60 10.96 5.88
C LEU A 551 -52.23 11.92 4.88
N GLU A 552 -53.56 11.94 4.77
CA GLU A 552 -54.30 12.89 3.90
C GLU A 552 -53.95 14.34 4.24
N SER A 553 -53.87 14.66 5.54
CA SER A 553 -53.44 15.98 6.01
C SER A 553 -52.02 16.32 5.58
N ALA A 554 -51.09 15.36 5.62
CA ALA A 554 -49.71 15.54 5.18
C ALA A 554 -49.62 15.78 3.66
N LEU A 555 -50.34 14.99 2.85
CA LEU A 555 -50.41 15.16 1.40
C LEU A 555 -50.99 16.53 1.01
N ALA A 556 -52.06 16.95 1.68
CA ALA A 556 -52.65 18.28 1.45
C ALA A 556 -51.69 19.43 1.82
N ARG A 557 -50.87 19.28 2.87
CA ARG A 557 -49.81 20.26 3.21
C ARG A 557 -48.73 20.30 2.14
N ALA A 558 -48.25 19.15 1.67
CA ALA A 558 -47.23 19.07 0.62
C ALA A 558 -47.75 19.69 -0.69
N ALA A 559 -48.99 19.40 -1.08
CA ALA A 559 -49.62 19.96 -2.27
C ALA A 559 -49.71 21.49 -2.23
N ARG A 560 -50.04 22.08 -1.06
CA ARG A 560 -50.03 23.54 -0.88
C ARG A 560 -48.63 24.15 -0.91
N ALA A 561 -47.62 23.43 -0.40
CA ALA A 561 -46.24 23.89 -0.37
C ALA A 561 -45.55 23.82 -1.74
N PHE A 562 -46.00 22.91 -2.62
CA PHE A 562 -45.38 22.65 -3.92
C PHE A 562 -45.19 23.90 -4.79
N GLU A 563 -46.19 24.79 -4.88
CA GLU A 563 -46.07 26.00 -5.70
C GLU A 563 -44.92 26.90 -5.21
N SER A 564 -44.83 27.10 -3.89
CA SER A 564 -43.75 27.90 -3.31
C SER A 564 -42.38 27.24 -3.48
N TRP A 565 -42.28 25.93 -3.23
CA TRP A 565 -41.02 25.20 -3.29
C TRP A 565 -40.48 25.00 -4.71
N SER A 566 -41.36 24.72 -5.68
CA SER A 566 -40.98 24.56 -7.08
C SER A 566 -40.44 25.86 -7.69
N ARG A 567 -40.87 27.02 -7.16
CA ARG A 567 -40.38 28.36 -7.53
C ARG A 567 -39.15 28.81 -6.75
N THR A 568 -38.78 28.15 -5.66
CA THR A 568 -37.53 28.43 -4.94
C THR A 568 -36.34 28.30 -5.89
N PRO A 569 -35.42 29.28 -5.98
CA PRO A 569 -34.27 29.20 -6.86
C PRO A 569 -33.45 27.92 -6.66
N VAL A 570 -33.00 27.32 -7.77
CA VAL A 570 -32.22 26.06 -7.76
C VAL A 570 -30.99 26.16 -6.87
N ALA A 571 -30.31 27.32 -6.88
CA ALA A 571 -29.14 27.57 -6.04
C ALA A 571 -29.49 27.46 -4.54
N GLU A 572 -30.66 27.92 -4.12
CA GLU A 572 -31.11 27.84 -2.74
C GLU A 572 -31.50 26.42 -2.35
N ARG A 573 -32.22 25.69 -3.24
CA ARG A 573 -32.54 24.27 -3.03
C ARG A 573 -31.26 23.43 -2.89
N ALA A 574 -30.29 23.63 -3.78
CA ALA A 574 -28.99 22.97 -3.73
C ALA A 574 -28.23 23.32 -2.43
N ALA A 575 -28.27 24.57 -1.98
CA ALA A 575 -27.63 24.99 -0.73
C ALA A 575 -28.29 24.35 0.51
N ILE A 576 -29.59 24.05 0.49
CA ILE A 576 -30.29 23.29 1.55
C ILE A 576 -29.74 21.86 1.62
N LEU A 577 -29.60 21.19 0.47
CA LEU A 577 -29.04 19.83 0.42
C LEU A 577 -27.58 19.79 0.91
N GLU A 578 -26.76 20.78 0.54
CA GLU A 578 -25.39 20.87 1.02
C GLU A 578 -25.30 21.14 2.53
N ARG A 579 -26.26 21.89 3.10
CA ARG A 579 -26.39 22.02 4.56
C ARG A 579 -26.71 20.67 5.19
N ALA A 580 -27.69 19.93 4.66
CA ALA A 580 -28.03 18.60 5.16
C ALA A 580 -26.83 17.64 5.10
N ALA A 581 -26.03 17.68 4.03
CA ALA A 581 -24.80 16.90 3.93
C ALA A 581 -23.77 17.24 5.02
N ARG A 582 -23.59 18.53 5.34
CA ARG A 582 -22.73 18.97 6.46
C ARG A 582 -23.27 18.49 7.80
N ASP A 583 -24.59 18.51 7.98
CA ASP A 583 -25.23 18.06 9.22
C ASP A 583 -25.11 16.55 9.42
N PHE A 584 -25.24 15.75 8.35
CA PHE A 584 -24.97 14.31 8.40
C PHE A 584 -23.53 14.01 8.81
N GLU A 585 -22.55 14.71 8.20
CA GLU A 585 -21.14 14.54 8.52
C GLU A 585 -20.82 14.98 9.96
N ALA A 586 -21.36 16.11 10.41
CA ALA A 586 -21.17 16.62 11.78
C ALA A 586 -21.77 15.70 12.86
N ARG A 587 -22.80 14.92 12.50
CA ARG A 587 -23.47 13.97 13.40
C ARG A 587 -23.12 12.51 13.11
N MET A 588 -22.01 12.26 12.41
CA MET A 588 -21.56 10.91 12.01
C MET A 588 -21.67 9.89 13.14
N THR A 589 -21.09 10.17 14.31
CA THR A 589 -21.08 9.23 15.44
C THR A 589 -22.48 8.93 16.00
N GLU A 590 -23.38 9.91 16.00
CA GLU A 590 -24.77 9.73 16.43
C GLU A 590 -25.56 8.85 15.46
N LEU A 591 -25.45 9.15 14.16
CA LEU A 591 -26.16 8.42 13.12
C LEU A 591 -25.63 6.98 12.99
N VAL A 592 -24.32 6.78 13.11
CA VAL A 592 -23.71 5.45 13.18
C VAL A 592 -24.31 4.65 14.34
N SER A 593 -24.43 5.25 15.52
CA SER A 593 -25.04 4.60 16.68
C SER A 593 -26.49 4.19 16.41
N LEU A 594 -27.28 5.08 15.80
CA LEU A 594 -28.68 4.80 15.45
C LEU A 594 -28.78 3.62 14.46
N ILE A 595 -28.01 3.65 13.38
CA ILE A 595 -28.01 2.58 12.35
C ILE A 595 -27.59 1.23 12.94
N VAL A 596 -26.61 1.22 13.84
CA VAL A 596 -26.17 -0.01 14.52
C VAL A 596 -27.27 -0.56 15.44
N ARG A 597 -27.94 0.30 16.21
CA ARG A 597 -28.93 -0.11 17.21
C ARG A 597 -30.26 -0.53 16.56
N GLU A 598 -30.73 0.22 15.58
CA GLU A 598 -32.00 -0.03 14.88
C GLU A 598 -31.82 -1.00 13.70
N GLY A 599 -30.88 -0.74 12.81
CA GLY A 599 -30.61 -1.54 11.61
C GLY A 599 -29.73 -2.76 11.82
N ARG A 600 -29.17 -2.95 13.02
CA ARG A 600 -28.29 -4.09 13.38
C ARG A 600 -27.07 -4.25 12.46
N ARG A 601 -26.60 -3.14 11.90
CA ARG A 601 -25.44 -3.12 10.99
C ARG A 601 -24.11 -3.04 11.75
N THR A 602 -23.02 -3.38 11.06
CA THR A 602 -21.67 -3.20 11.61
C THR A 602 -21.28 -1.72 11.62
N PHE A 603 -20.24 -1.34 12.39
CA PHE A 603 -19.72 0.04 12.36
C PHE A 603 -19.25 0.46 10.98
N ALA A 604 -18.60 -0.43 10.23
CA ALA A 604 -18.11 -0.13 8.88
C ALA A 604 -19.26 0.17 7.93
N ASP A 605 -20.31 -0.66 7.97
CA ASP A 605 -21.52 -0.45 7.18
C ASP A 605 -22.22 0.86 7.54
N ALA A 606 -22.38 1.14 8.83
CA ALA A 606 -23.07 2.33 9.31
C ALA A 606 -22.32 3.62 8.94
N VAL A 607 -20.98 3.64 9.04
CA VAL A 607 -20.16 4.77 8.59
C VAL A 607 -20.31 4.96 7.08
N SER A 608 -20.27 3.86 6.31
CA SER A 608 -20.47 3.91 4.86
C SER A 608 -21.83 4.50 4.49
N GLU A 609 -22.88 4.13 5.22
CA GLU A 609 -24.24 4.57 4.96
C GLU A 609 -24.45 6.07 5.26
N VAL A 610 -23.87 6.59 6.36
CA VAL A 610 -23.91 8.03 6.65
C VAL A 610 -23.16 8.83 5.58
N ARG A 611 -22.00 8.33 5.13
CA ARG A 611 -21.25 8.94 4.02
C ARG A 611 -22.08 8.98 2.75
N GLU A 612 -22.71 7.87 2.39
CA GLU A 612 -23.57 7.76 1.22
C GLU A 612 -24.74 8.75 1.27
N ALA A 613 -25.40 8.92 2.44
CA ALA A 613 -26.47 9.90 2.62
C ALA A 613 -26.00 11.36 2.35
N ALA A 614 -24.83 11.73 2.90
CA ALA A 614 -24.23 13.05 2.66
C ALA A 614 -23.81 13.22 1.19
N ASP A 615 -23.25 12.17 0.58
CA ASP A 615 -22.80 12.18 -0.81
C ASP A 615 -23.99 12.28 -1.78
N PHE A 616 -25.14 11.65 -1.50
CA PHE A 616 -26.37 11.84 -2.27
C PHE A 616 -26.83 13.30 -2.24
N CYS A 617 -26.82 13.93 -1.06
CA CYS A 617 -27.21 15.34 -0.94
C CYS A 617 -26.30 16.25 -1.77
N ARG A 618 -24.98 16.07 -1.69
CA ARG A 618 -24.02 16.86 -2.49
C ARG A 618 -24.10 16.55 -3.99
N TYR A 619 -24.31 15.29 -4.34
CA TYR A 619 -24.51 14.86 -5.73
C TYR A 619 -25.73 15.54 -6.35
N TYR A 620 -26.89 15.44 -5.68
CA TYR A 620 -28.13 15.99 -6.22
C TYR A 620 -28.14 17.52 -6.18
N ALA A 621 -27.42 18.15 -5.25
CA ALA A 621 -27.20 19.60 -5.29
C ALA A 621 -26.42 20.03 -6.55
N LEU A 622 -25.35 19.31 -6.91
CA LEU A 622 -24.58 19.53 -8.13
C LEU A 622 -25.44 19.31 -9.38
N GLU A 623 -26.11 18.16 -9.46
CA GLU A 623 -26.99 17.80 -10.58
C GLU A 623 -28.15 18.79 -10.74
N ALA A 624 -28.70 19.29 -9.62
CA ALA A 624 -29.76 20.29 -9.67
C ALA A 624 -29.28 21.58 -10.33
N ARG A 625 -28.10 22.08 -9.94
CA ARG A 625 -27.51 23.27 -10.58
C ARG A 625 -27.25 23.05 -12.06
N ALA A 626 -26.71 21.89 -12.43
CA ALA A 626 -26.42 21.55 -13.81
C ALA A 626 -27.68 21.46 -14.69
N LYS A 627 -28.75 20.81 -14.19
CA LYS A 627 -29.94 20.47 -14.99
C LYS A 627 -31.07 21.49 -14.89
N PHE A 628 -31.22 22.17 -13.76
CA PHE A 628 -32.34 23.09 -13.51
C PHE A 628 -31.88 24.55 -13.45
N GLY A 629 -30.57 24.83 -13.33
CA GLY A 629 -30.05 26.17 -13.10
C GLY A 629 -30.30 27.16 -14.23
N ARG A 630 -30.45 26.67 -15.47
CA ARG A 630 -30.83 27.48 -16.64
C ARG A 630 -31.60 26.65 -17.66
N PRO A 631 -32.56 27.24 -18.40
CA PRO A 631 -33.14 26.60 -19.57
C PRO A 631 -32.06 26.31 -20.63
N LEU A 632 -32.20 25.18 -21.32
CA LEU A 632 -31.39 24.83 -22.48
C LEU A 632 -31.94 25.57 -23.71
N ALA A 633 -31.14 26.45 -24.30
CA ALA A 633 -31.48 27.06 -25.58
C ALA A 633 -31.48 26.00 -26.68
N LEU A 634 -32.55 25.92 -27.46
CA LEU A 634 -32.70 25.01 -28.57
C LEU A 634 -32.48 25.73 -29.90
N PRO A 635 -31.99 25.04 -30.94
CA PRO A 635 -31.90 25.62 -32.27
C PRO A 635 -33.29 26.03 -32.77
N GLY A 636 -33.37 27.16 -33.46
CA GLY A 636 -34.61 27.71 -34.01
C GLY A 636 -34.36 28.70 -35.12
N PRO A 637 -35.40 29.06 -35.89
CA PRO A 637 -35.32 30.09 -36.92
C PRO A 637 -35.06 31.47 -36.33
N ALA A 638 -34.56 32.40 -37.17
CA ALA A 638 -34.39 33.79 -36.78
C ALA A 638 -35.75 34.41 -36.40
N GLY A 639 -35.77 35.17 -35.29
CA GLY A 639 -36.99 35.76 -34.74
C GLY A 639 -37.74 34.87 -33.74
N GLU A 640 -37.26 33.66 -33.47
CA GLU A 640 -37.85 32.73 -32.50
C GLU A 640 -36.85 32.38 -31.37
N SER A 641 -37.34 32.28 -30.13
CA SER A 641 -36.56 31.78 -28.99
C SER A 641 -37.16 30.48 -28.49
N ASN A 642 -36.41 29.39 -28.63
CA ASN A 642 -36.79 28.08 -28.13
C ASN A 642 -35.94 27.73 -26.91
N ALA A 643 -36.59 27.40 -25.81
CA ALA A 643 -35.91 27.02 -24.57
C ALA A 643 -36.60 25.83 -23.91
N LEU A 644 -35.81 24.85 -23.47
CA LEU A 644 -36.28 23.71 -22.67
C LEU A 644 -35.90 23.94 -21.21
N ALA A 645 -36.88 23.94 -20.32
CA ALA A 645 -36.68 24.03 -18.87
C ALA A 645 -37.29 22.82 -18.16
N LEU A 646 -36.66 22.42 -17.05
CA LEU A 646 -37.14 21.35 -16.19
C LEU A 646 -37.81 21.96 -14.94
N HIS A 647 -38.96 21.41 -14.56
CA HIS A 647 -39.74 21.87 -13.41
C HIS A 647 -40.17 20.68 -12.55
N GLY A 648 -40.45 20.96 -11.28
CA GLY A 648 -41.05 19.98 -10.37
C GLY A 648 -42.38 19.48 -10.91
N ARG A 649 -42.69 18.20 -10.64
CA ARG A 649 -43.93 17.55 -11.08
C ARG A 649 -45.09 17.75 -10.11
N GLY A 650 -44.81 17.90 -8.82
CA GLY A 650 -45.84 18.01 -7.79
C GLY A 650 -45.36 17.48 -6.44
N VAL A 651 -46.24 16.74 -5.78
CA VAL A 651 -45.93 16.00 -4.54
C VAL A 651 -45.33 14.64 -4.91
N PHE A 652 -44.21 14.29 -4.29
CA PHE A 652 -43.52 13.01 -4.53
C PHE A 652 -43.59 12.12 -3.28
N ALA A 653 -44.00 10.86 -3.46
CA ALA A 653 -43.97 9.87 -2.38
C ALA A 653 -42.63 9.11 -2.41
N CYS A 654 -41.80 9.28 -1.38
CA CYS A 654 -40.56 8.54 -1.19
C CYS A 654 -40.80 7.37 -0.24
N VAL A 655 -40.79 6.14 -0.77
CA VAL A 655 -40.92 4.91 0.03
C VAL A 655 -39.56 4.19 0.01
N SER A 656 -38.91 4.13 1.16
CA SER A 656 -37.55 3.60 1.32
C SER A 656 -37.53 2.23 1.99
N PRO A 657 -36.57 1.36 1.65
CA PRO A 657 -36.43 0.05 2.28
C PRO A 657 -35.67 0.15 3.62
N TRP A 658 -35.75 -0.92 4.42
CA TRP A 658 -35.14 -0.97 5.76
C TRP A 658 -33.64 -1.32 5.75
N ASN A 659 -33.07 -1.83 4.65
CA ASN A 659 -31.69 -2.30 4.60
C ASN A 659 -30.65 -1.16 4.44
N PHE A 660 -31.11 0.01 3.99
CA PHE A 660 -30.37 1.28 3.99
C PHE A 660 -31.29 2.38 4.54
N PRO A 661 -31.61 2.32 5.85
CA PRO A 661 -32.64 3.15 6.45
C PRO A 661 -32.33 4.65 6.40
N LEU A 662 -31.04 5.03 6.27
CA LEU A 662 -30.62 6.41 6.14
C LEU A 662 -30.30 6.79 4.69
N SER A 663 -29.42 6.07 4.01
CA SER A 663 -28.86 6.55 2.73
C SER A 663 -29.87 6.55 1.60
N ILE A 664 -30.65 5.48 1.41
CA ILE A 664 -31.68 5.41 0.37
C ILE A 664 -32.83 6.37 0.69
N PHE A 665 -33.23 6.46 1.96
CA PHE A 665 -34.22 7.44 2.40
C PHE A 665 -33.79 8.87 2.04
N ALA A 666 -32.58 9.27 2.47
CA ALA A 666 -32.03 10.59 2.19
C ALA A 666 -31.86 10.82 0.68
N GLY A 667 -31.40 9.82 -0.07
CA GLY A 667 -31.20 9.92 -1.52
C GLY A 667 -32.50 10.17 -2.29
N GLN A 668 -33.54 9.38 -2.03
CA GLN A 668 -34.84 9.55 -2.68
C GLN A 668 -35.44 10.94 -2.37
N VAL A 669 -35.42 11.35 -1.09
CA VAL A 669 -35.97 12.64 -0.65
C VAL A 669 -35.16 13.81 -1.22
N ALA A 670 -33.83 13.73 -1.15
CA ALA A 670 -32.95 14.78 -1.68
C ALA A 670 -33.16 14.97 -3.18
N ALA A 671 -33.27 13.91 -3.97
CA ALA A 671 -33.51 14.00 -5.41
C ALA A 671 -34.86 14.69 -5.72
N ALA A 672 -35.94 14.30 -5.02
CA ALA A 672 -37.26 14.89 -5.21
C ALA A 672 -37.26 16.39 -4.88
N LEU A 673 -36.69 16.76 -3.73
CA LEU A 673 -36.56 18.15 -3.29
C LEU A 673 -35.69 18.98 -4.23
N ALA A 674 -34.56 18.44 -4.69
CA ALA A 674 -33.65 19.11 -5.61
C ALA A 674 -34.33 19.47 -6.94
N ALA A 675 -35.17 18.57 -7.46
CA ALA A 675 -35.97 18.76 -8.66
C ALA A 675 -37.19 19.70 -8.47
N GLY A 676 -37.40 20.25 -7.26
CA GLY A 676 -38.48 21.18 -6.96
C GLY A 676 -39.82 20.52 -6.66
N ASN A 677 -39.83 19.24 -6.26
CA ASN A 677 -41.03 18.54 -5.79
C ASN A 677 -41.17 18.70 -4.27
N ALA A 678 -42.42 18.68 -3.79
CA ALA A 678 -42.74 18.73 -2.36
C ALA A 678 -42.84 17.32 -1.74
#